data_AF-A0A2U1AXX6-F1
#
_entry.id   AF-A0A2U1AXX6-F1
#
_cell.length_a   1.000
_cell.length_b   1.000
_cell.length_c   1.000
_cell.angle_alpha   90.00
_cell.angle_beta   90.00
_cell.angle_gamma   90.00
#
_symmetry.space_group_name_H-M   'P 1'
#
loop_
_entity.id
_entity.type
_entity.pdbx_description
1 polymer ?
#
loop_
_entity_poly.entity_id
_entity_poly.type
_entity_poly.pdbx_seq_one_letter_code
_entity_poly.pdbx_strand_id
1 'polypeptide(L)'
;MELNVDHLIKIATELSITIKQVEATATLLDEGATVPFISRYRKEATGSLDEVQVAAVRDRLEQLRELDKRRESILKSIRDQEKLTPELEARIMAAETMAVLEDIYLPYKPKRRTRATIAREKGLEPLAQRLFEQENFDVAAEAANFISEEKEVKDAEEALAGARDIMAEWMNENAEARATMRQLFEKKGTFKSRVMMGKEEEGQKFKDYFEWEEPIEKAPSHRILAMRRGETEMVLLLSAQPDEEEALERLERMFVKGNNAAAQQVKLAARDCYKRMLKLSMETEVRLTSKKRADEEAIRVFADNLRQLLLSSPLGQKTVLALDPGFRTGVKSVVLDKQGKLLHNETIYPHTGQHKESEAAQAVRYMVTRFEVEAIAIGNGTASRETEAFVKSLKLPASVQVVMVNESGASIYSASDVAREEFPDQDVTVRGAVSIGRRLMDPLAELVKIDPKSIGVGQYQHDVDQSALKHSLDDVVMSCVNAVGVEVNTASKQLLTYVSGLGPSLAQNIVEYRNQNGPFRTRTELKKVPRLGDKAFEQAAGFLRIRDAKNPLDASAVHPESYPIVEQMAKDLGVTVQDLMQKDELRKQINLKNYVTDTVGLPTLQDIISELAKPGRDPRQTFEAFSFTEGINEMKDLREGMKLPGLVTNITAFGAFVDIGVHQDGLVHVSHLSDRFVTNPHDVVKVGQKVDVTVLEVDVPRKRISLSMKGDPAAARPAGGGGKKAGAKREEEPANDFAAKLAMLKGKFK
;
A
#
# COMPACT_ATOMS: atom_id res chain seq x y z
N MET A 1 -17.91 12.40 -21.09
CA MET A 1 -19.02 11.48 -20.76
C MET A 1 -20.02 12.27 -19.94
N GLU A 2 -21.31 12.09 -20.14
CA GLU A 2 -22.30 12.66 -19.23
C GLU A 2 -22.09 12.06 -17.83
N LEU A 3 -22.01 12.90 -16.80
CA LEU A 3 -21.85 12.44 -15.43
C LEU A 3 -23.15 11.79 -14.97
N ASN A 4 -23.08 10.57 -14.46
CA ASN A 4 -24.24 9.86 -13.93
C ASN A 4 -24.66 10.49 -12.59
N VAL A 5 -25.84 11.10 -12.55
CA VAL A 5 -26.38 11.80 -11.36
C VAL A 5 -26.47 10.86 -10.14
N ASP A 6 -26.81 9.59 -10.34
CA ASP A 6 -26.89 8.62 -9.25
C ASP A 6 -25.52 8.33 -8.63
N HIS A 7 -24.45 8.34 -9.45
CA HIS A 7 -23.08 8.22 -8.95
C HIS A 7 -22.71 9.42 -8.09
N LEU A 8 -23.07 10.63 -8.52
CA LEU A 8 -22.78 11.85 -7.76
C LEU A 8 -23.45 11.82 -6.38
N ILE A 9 -24.73 11.42 -6.32
CA ILE A 9 -25.49 11.28 -5.07
C ILE A 9 -24.85 10.21 -4.16
N LYS A 10 -24.48 9.07 -4.75
CA LYS A 10 -23.89 7.96 -4.00
C LYS A 10 -22.55 8.36 -3.37
N ILE A 11 -21.66 8.97 -4.15
CA ILE A 11 -20.35 9.44 -3.67
C ILE A 11 -20.53 10.52 -2.60
N ALA A 12 -21.41 11.48 -2.83
CA ALA A 12 -21.71 12.54 -1.86
C ALA A 12 -22.15 11.96 -0.51
N THR A 13 -23.02 10.96 -0.54
CA THR A 13 -23.52 10.28 0.66
C THR A 13 -22.42 9.48 1.36
N GLU A 14 -21.66 8.66 0.62
CA GLU A 14 -20.61 7.80 1.16
C GLU A 14 -19.45 8.62 1.77
N LEU A 15 -19.07 9.73 1.14
CA LEU A 15 -17.97 10.59 1.58
C LEU A 15 -18.41 11.74 2.49
N SER A 16 -19.71 11.87 2.78
CA SER A 16 -20.28 12.96 3.58
C SER A 16 -19.92 14.37 3.06
N ILE A 17 -19.97 14.54 1.74
CA ILE A 17 -19.74 15.82 1.04
C ILE A 17 -20.95 16.16 0.16
N THR A 18 -21.03 17.37 -0.37
CA THR A 18 -22.19 17.78 -1.18
C THR A 18 -22.08 17.31 -2.63
N ILE A 19 -23.23 17.08 -3.28
CA ILE A 19 -23.31 16.67 -4.70
C ILE A 19 -22.55 17.65 -5.60
N LYS A 20 -22.69 18.95 -5.36
CA LYS A 20 -21.99 20.00 -6.12
C LYS A 20 -20.47 19.86 -6.06
N GLN A 21 -19.93 19.46 -4.90
CA GLN A 21 -18.49 19.25 -4.75
C GLN A 21 -18.02 18.03 -5.53
N VAL A 22 -18.80 16.94 -5.51
CA VAL A 22 -18.51 15.74 -6.30
C VAL A 22 -18.56 16.06 -7.79
N GLU A 23 -19.61 16.76 -8.25
CA GLU A 23 -19.79 17.16 -9.64
C GLU A 23 -18.62 18.01 -10.13
N ALA A 24 -18.28 19.09 -9.39
CA ALA A 24 -17.18 19.97 -9.76
C ALA A 24 -15.83 19.21 -9.81
N THR A 25 -15.55 18.36 -8.83
CA THR A 25 -14.36 17.52 -8.82
C THR A 25 -14.35 16.55 -10.01
N ALA A 26 -15.47 15.88 -10.31
CA ALA A 26 -15.58 14.95 -11.42
C ALA A 26 -15.35 15.62 -12.77
N THR A 27 -15.92 16.81 -12.97
CA THR A 27 -15.69 17.62 -14.18
C THR A 27 -14.22 17.99 -14.34
N LEU A 28 -13.57 18.47 -13.28
CA LEU A 28 -12.15 18.80 -13.31
C LEU A 28 -11.27 17.58 -13.62
N LEU A 29 -11.59 16.41 -13.04
CA LEU A 29 -10.87 15.16 -13.30
C LEU A 29 -11.07 14.66 -14.74
N ASP A 30 -12.29 14.74 -15.28
CA ASP A 30 -12.58 14.38 -16.68
C ASP A 30 -11.93 15.34 -17.68
N GLU A 31 -11.74 16.60 -17.27
CA GLU A 31 -10.91 17.55 -17.97
C GLU A 31 -9.40 17.23 -17.83
N GLY A 32 -9.00 16.27 -17.00
CA GLY A 32 -7.61 15.86 -16.83
C GLY A 32 -6.83 16.71 -15.85
N ALA A 33 -7.51 17.46 -14.96
CA ALA A 33 -6.86 18.09 -13.81
C ALA A 33 -6.37 17.03 -12.81
N THR A 34 -5.22 17.28 -12.19
CA THR A 34 -4.66 16.35 -11.20
C THR A 34 -5.17 16.63 -9.79
N VAL A 35 -5.09 15.63 -8.90
CA VAL A 35 -5.49 15.78 -7.49
C VAL A 35 -4.73 16.91 -6.78
N PRO A 36 -3.38 17.05 -6.90
CA PRO A 36 -2.68 18.19 -6.31
C PRO A 36 -3.11 19.54 -6.87
N PHE A 37 -3.41 19.62 -8.17
CA PHE A 37 -3.87 20.86 -8.79
C PHE A 37 -5.26 21.27 -8.28
N ILE A 38 -6.21 20.34 -8.25
CA ILE A 38 -7.58 20.60 -7.81
C ILE A 38 -7.60 21.07 -6.35
N SER A 39 -6.94 20.32 -5.46
CA SER A 39 -6.89 20.61 -4.02
C SER A 39 -6.20 21.93 -3.68
N ARG A 40 -5.22 22.36 -4.50
CA ARG A 40 -4.47 23.60 -4.26
C ARG A 40 -5.09 24.83 -4.92
N TYR A 41 -5.53 24.72 -6.18
CA TYR A 41 -5.89 25.88 -7.01
C TYR A 41 -7.37 25.93 -7.42
N ARG A 42 -8.18 24.92 -7.08
CA ARG A 42 -9.61 24.89 -7.42
C ARG A 42 -10.49 24.74 -6.16
N LYS A 43 -10.07 25.37 -5.06
CA LYS A 43 -10.75 25.31 -3.76
C LYS A 43 -12.15 25.91 -3.82
N GLU A 44 -12.36 26.99 -4.56
CA GLU A 44 -13.67 27.62 -4.69
C GLU A 44 -14.65 26.70 -5.44
N ALA A 45 -14.19 26.08 -6.52
CA ALA A 45 -15.00 25.16 -7.32
C ALA A 45 -15.43 23.92 -6.54
N THR A 46 -14.52 23.37 -5.73
CA THR A 46 -14.76 22.13 -4.97
C THR A 46 -15.26 22.37 -3.54
N GLY A 47 -15.47 23.61 -3.12
CA GLY A 47 -15.79 23.91 -1.72
C GLY A 47 -14.68 23.49 -0.74
N SER A 48 -13.42 23.63 -1.15
CA SER A 48 -12.19 23.38 -0.39
C SER A 48 -11.98 21.93 0.03
N LEU A 49 -12.32 20.98 -0.84
CA LEU A 49 -11.92 19.57 -0.63
C LEU A 49 -10.41 19.44 -0.59
N ASP A 50 -9.90 18.67 0.37
CA ASP A 50 -8.49 18.34 0.47
C ASP A 50 -8.06 17.24 -0.52
N GLU A 51 -6.76 16.98 -0.60
CA GLU A 51 -6.18 15.99 -1.51
C GLU A 51 -6.74 14.57 -1.28
N VAL A 52 -7.01 14.20 -0.03
CA VAL A 52 -7.54 12.88 0.34
C VAL A 52 -8.98 12.74 -0.14
N GLN A 53 -9.80 13.77 0.05
CA GLN A 53 -11.19 13.79 -0.40
C GLN A 53 -11.29 13.79 -1.93
N VAL A 54 -10.45 14.56 -2.63
CA VAL A 54 -10.42 14.59 -4.10
C VAL A 54 -10.00 13.22 -4.66
N ALA A 55 -8.99 12.57 -4.08
CA ALA A 55 -8.58 11.23 -4.47
C ALA A 55 -9.70 10.19 -4.22
N ALA A 56 -10.39 10.27 -3.07
CA ALA A 56 -11.51 9.38 -2.77
C ALA A 56 -12.66 9.52 -3.77
N VAL A 57 -12.96 10.76 -4.23
CA VAL A 57 -13.94 11.00 -5.31
C VAL A 57 -13.48 10.35 -6.61
N ARG A 58 -12.23 10.55 -7.03
CA ARG A 58 -11.65 9.93 -8.24
C ARG A 58 -11.79 8.40 -8.21
N ASP A 59 -11.29 7.78 -7.14
CA ASP A 59 -11.24 6.33 -7.03
C ASP A 59 -12.64 5.72 -7.00
N ARG A 60 -13.60 6.39 -6.32
CA ARG A 60 -14.97 5.92 -6.26
C ARG A 60 -15.71 6.08 -7.60
N LEU A 61 -15.46 7.18 -8.33
CA LEU A 61 -15.98 7.35 -9.69
C LEU A 61 -15.50 6.24 -10.62
N GLU A 62 -14.21 5.90 -10.56
CA GLU A 62 -13.64 4.81 -11.38
C GLU A 62 -14.29 3.45 -11.06
N GLN A 63 -14.49 3.15 -9.77
CA GLN A 63 -15.17 1.91 -9.35
C GLN A 63 -16.62 1.84 -9.87
N LEU A 64 -17.37 2.93 -9.81
CA LEU A 64 -18.74 2.99 -10.30
C LEU A 64 -18.81 2.91 -11.82
N ARG A 65 -17.86 3.52 -12.54
CA ARG A 65 -17.72 3.40 -14.01
C ARG A 65 -17.44 1.96 -14.43
N GLU A 66 -16.57 1.25 -13.72
CA GLU A 66 -16.31 -0.18 -14.01
C GLU A 66 -17.53 -1.07 -13.68
N LEU A 67 -18.30 -0.75 -12.64
CA LEU A 67 -19.57 -1.42 -12.37
C LEU A 67 -20.58 -1.21 -13.50
N ASP A 68 -20.72 0.03 -13.99
CA ASP A 68 -21.62 0.38 -15.10
C ASP A 68 -21.23 -0.33 -16.40
N LYS A 69 -19.95 -0.31 -16.74
CA LYS A 69 -19.40 -1.03 -17.90
C LYS A 69 -19.67 -2.54 -17.83
N ARG A 70 -19.53 -3.13 -16.64
CA ARG A 70 -19.86 -4.55 -16.44
C ARG A 70 -21.36 -4.80 -16.54
N ARG A 71 -22.18 -3.89 -16.02
CA ARG A 71 -23.65 -3.95 -16.11
C ARG A 71 -24.10 -3.95 -17.57
N GLU A 72 -23.56 -3.05 -18.39
CA GLU A 72 -23.84 -2.99 -19.83
C GLU A 72 -23.46 -4.29 -20.55
N SER A 73 -22.28 -4.85 -20.23
CA SER A 73 -21.83 -6.13 -20.78
C SER A 73 -22.78 -7.28 -20.44
N ILE A 74 -23.33 -7.31 -19.22
CA ILE A 74 -24.27 -8.33 -18.78
C ILE A 74 -25.63 -8.16 -19.46
N LEU A 75 -26.16 -6.94 -19.51
CA LEU A 75 -27.41 -6.62 -20.22
C LEU A 75 -27.33 -7.06 -21.67
N LYS A 76 -26.22 -6.75 -22.36
CA LYS A 76 -25.99 -7.19 -23.72
C LYS A 76 -26.00 -8.72 -23.84
N SER A 77 -25.27 -9.42 -22.99
CA SER A 77 -25.19 -10.89 -23.05
C SER A 77 -26.54 -11.58 -22.82
N ILE A 78 -27.40 -11.05 -21.95
CA ILE A 78 -28.73 -11.60 -21.67
C ILE A 78 -29.70 -11.26 -22.81
N ARG A 79 -29.60 -10.05 -23.38
CA ARG A 79 -30.37 -9.63 -24.54
C ARG A 79 -30.06 -10.48 -25.77
N ASP A 80 -28.78 -10.76 -26.02
CA ASP A 80 -28.34 -11.63 -27.13
C ASP A 80 -28.84 -13.09 -26.98
N GLN A 81 -29.22 -13.50 -25.77
CA GLN A 81 -29.86 -14.79 -25.49
C GLN A 81 -31.40 -14.75 -25.56
N GLU A 82 -32.00 -13.59 -25.85
CA GLU A 82 -33.45 -13.36 -25.87
C GLU A 82 -34.14 -13.64 -24.52
N LYS A 83 -33.38 -13.51 -23.41
CA LYS A 83 -33.86 -13.81 -22.04
C LYS A 83 -34.05 -12.57 -21.16
N LEU A 84 -33.84 -11.37 -21.71
CA LEU A 84 -33.93 -10.13 -20.95
C LEU A 84 -35.40 -9.70 -20.79
N THR A 85 -35.98 -9.95 -19.61
CA THR A 85 -37.31 -9.45 -19.26
C THR A 85 -37.23 -8.06 -18.62
N PRO A 86 -38.30 -7.25 -18.63
CA PRO A 86 -38.32 -5.94 -17.96
C PRO A 86 -37.98 -6.02 -16.47
N GLU A 87 -38.43 -7.07 -15.78
CA GLU A 87 -38.14 -7.28 -14.36
C GLU A 87 -36.67 -7.62 -14.12
N LEU A 88 -36.06 -8.42 -15.01
CA LEU A 88 -34.65 -8.76 -14.93
C LEU A 88 -33.77 -7.54 -15.23
N GLU A 89 -34.13 -6.74 -16.23
CA GLU A 89 -33.45 -5.48 -16.54
C GLU A 89 -33.49 -4.53 -15.36
N ALA A 90 -34.66 -4.34 -14.74
CA ALA A 90 -34.81 -3.51 -13.54
C ALA A 90 -33.92 -4.00 -12.37
N ARG A 91 -33.84 -5.32 -12.15
CA ARG A 91 -32.97 -5.91 -11.12
C ARG A 91 -31.48 -5.69 -11.41
N ILE A 92 -31.06 -5.77 -12.67
CA ILE A 92 -29.67 -5.52 -13.08
C ILE A 92 -29.31 -4.05 -12.89
N MET A 93 -30.23 -3.14 -13.23
CA MET A 93 -30.05 -1.69 -13.02
C MET A 93 -29.95 -1.34 -11.53
N ALA A 94 -30.75 -2.00 -10.67
CA ALA A 94 -30.71 -1.81 -9.22
C ALA A 94 -29.50 -2.45 -8.52
N ALA A 95 -28.67 -3.25 -9.21
CA ALA A 95 -27.54 -3.92 -8.60
C ALA A 95 -26.43 -2.92 -8.20
N GLU A 96 -26.21 -2.77 -6.89
CA GLU A 96 -25.28 -1.79 -6.32
C GLU A 96 -23.82 -2.25 -6.24
N THR A 97 -23.57 -3.56 -6.36
CA THR A 97 -22.24 -4.15 -6.22
C THR A 97 -21.96 -5.16 -7.33
N MET A 98 -20.68 -5.37 -7.61
CA MET A 98 -20.24 -6.36 -8.59
C MET A 98 -20.70 -7.78 -8.23
N ALA A 99 -20.72 -8.12 -6.94
CA ALA A 99 -21.15 -9.44 -6.48
C ALA A 99 -22.65 -9.69 -6.76
N VAL A 100 -23.50 -8.74 -6.40
CA VAL A 100 -24.95 -8.84 -6.67
C VAL A 100 -25.22 -8.89 -8.18
N LEU A 101 -24.48 -8.11 -8.95
CA LEU A 101 -24.59 -8.10 -10.41
C LEU A 101 -24.20 -9.46 -11.03
N GLU A 102 -23.11 -10.08 -10.58
CA GLU A 102 -22.70 -11.42 -11.02
C GLU A 102 -23.67 -12.51 -10.55
N ASP A 103 -24.25 -12.40 -9.35
CA ASP A 103 -25.27 -13.34 -8.85
C ASP A 103 -26.51 -13.34 -9.76
N ILE A 104 -26.98 -12.16 -10.19
CA ILE A 104 -28.11 -12.03 -11.14
C ILE A 104 -27.74 -12.62 -12.50
N TYR A 105 -26.50 -12.45 -12.95
CA TYR A 105 -26.04 -12.95 -14.25
C TYR A 105 -25.77 -14.46 -14.27
N LEU A 106 -25.53 -15.08 -13.11
CA LEU A 106 -25.08 -16.47 -12.99
C LEU A 106 -25.94 -17.51 -13.77
N PRO A 107 -27.29 -17.42 -13.80
CA PRO A 107 -28.12 -18.34 -14.58
C PRO A 107 -27.89 -18.24 -16.10
N TYR A 108 -27.52 -17.06 -16.59
CA TYR A 108 -27.36 -16.73 -18.00
C TYR A 108 -25.91 -16.83 -18.49
N LYS A 109 -24.97 -16.99 -17.57
CA LYS A 109 -23.55 -17.12 -17.89
C LYS A 109 -23.33 -18.41 -18.69
N PRO A 110 -22.60 -18.37 -19.81
CA PRO A 110 -22.25 -19.59 -20.55
C PRO A 110 -21.51 -20.59 -19.66
N LYS A 111 -22.01 -21.83 -19.59
CA LYS A 111 -21.49 -22.88 -18.71
C LYS A 111 -20.89 -24.04 -19.52
N ARG A 112 -19.88 -24.69 -18.94
CA ARG A 112 -19.46 -26.03 -19.38
C ARG A 112 -20.57 -27.03 -19.04
N ARG A 113 -20.67 -28.12 -19.78
CA ARG A 113 -21.66 -29.20 -19.56
C ARG A 113 -21.58 -29.71 -18.11
N THR A 114 -22.55 -29.32 -17.26
CA THR A 114 -22.59 -29.67 -15.82
C THR A 114 -23.37 -30.96 -15.60
N ARG A 115 -23.33 -31.51 -14.38
CA ARG A 115 -24.20 -32.65 -14.00
C ARG A 115 -25.68 -32.33 -14.20
N ALA A 116 -26.09 -31.12 -13.84
CA ALA A 116 -27.45 -30.63 -14.08
C ALA A 116 -27.75 -30.49 -15.58
N THR A 117 -26.81 -29.99 -16.40
CA THR A 117 -26.99 -29.97 -17.87
C THR A 117 -27.22 -31.38 -18.42
N ILE A 118 -26.39 -32.34 -18.01
CA ILE A 118 -26.52 -33.75 -18.41
C ILE A 118 -27.89 -34.29 -17.97
N ALA A 119 -28.31 -34.04 -16.73
CA ALA A 119 -29.61 -34.47 -16.24
C ALA A 119 -30.80 -33.84 -17.01
N ARG A 120 -30.69 -32.56 -17.43
CA ARG A 120 -31.69 -31.91 -18.30
C ARG A 120 -31.72 -32.53 -19.70
N GLU A 121 -30.56 -32.82 -20.30
CA GLU A 121 -30.46 -33.53 -21.58
C GLU A 121 -31.10 -34.93 -21.49
N LYS A 122 -30.99 -35.59 -20.34
CA LYS A 122 -31.68 -36.86 -20.03
C LYS A 122 -33.18 -36.70 -19.73
N GLY A 123 -33.72 -35.48 -19.78
CA GLY A 123 -35.14 -35.22 -19.57
C GLY A 123 -35.63 -35.34 -18.13
N LEU A 124 -34.74 -35.18 -17.13
CA LEU A 124 -35.06 -35.31 -15.70
C LEU A 124 -35.57 -34.01 -15.05
N GLU A 125 -35.65 -32.92 -15.80
CA GLU A 125 -36.11 -31.62 -15.29
C GLU A 125 -37.57 -31.64 -14.78
N PRO A 126 -38.55 -32.30 -15.44
CA PRO A 126 -39.90 -32.41 -14.90
C PRO A 126 -39.95 -33.14 -13.55
N LEU A 127 -39.14 -34.19 -13.36
CA LEU A 127 -39.01 -34.88 -12.07
C LEU A 127 -38.45 -33.93 -10.99
N ALA A 128 -37.43 -33.15 -11.34
CA ALA A 128 -36.85 -32.15 -10.44
C ALA A 128 -37.87 -31.07 -10.03
N GLN A 129 -38.67 -30.56 -10.98
CA GLN A 129 -39.75 -29.60 -10.69
C GLN A 129 -40.77 -30.18 -9.72
N ARG A 130 -41.25 -31.40 -10.00
CA ARG A 130 -42.26 -32.08 -9.17
C ARG A 130 -41.75 -32.35 -7.74
N LEU A 131 -40.48 -32.76 -7.60
CA LEU A 131 -39.86 -32.94 -6.29
C LEU A 131 -39.70 -31.60 -5.53
N PHE A 132 -39.37 -30.52 -6.23
CA PHE A 132 -39.12 -29.21 -5.64
C PHE A 132 -40.39 -28.54 -5.10
N GLU A 133 -41.56 -28.86 -5.65
CA GLU A 133 -42.89 -28.49 -5.13
C GLU A 133 -43.15 -29.10 -3.74
N GLN A 134 -42.56 -30.27 -3.46
CA GLN A 134 -42.67 -30.99 -2.19
C GLN A 134 -44.10 -31.37 -1.78
N GLU A 135 -44.98 -31.58 -2.76
CA GLU A 135 -46.30 -32.17 -2.52
C GLU A 135 -46.17 -33.65 -2.09
N ASN A 136 -47.24 -34.19 -1.51
CA ASN A 136 -47.24 -35.59 -1.09
C ASN A 136 -47.59 -36.51 -2.27
N PHE A 137 -46.63 -37.33 -2.71
CA PHE A 137 -46.81 -38.35 -3.74
C PHE A 137 -45.80 -39.50 -3.56
N ASP A 138 -46.00 -40.61 -4.29
CA ASP A 138 -45.06 -41.71 -4.31
C ASP A 138 -43.84 -41.36 -5.19
N VAL A 139 -42.77 -40.90 -4.53
CA VAL A 139 -41.52 -40.50 -5.17
C VAL A 139 -40.88 -41.63 -5.96
N ALA A 140 -40.98 -42.89 -5.49
CA ALA A 140 -40.37 -44.02 -6.17
C ALA A 140 -41.13 -44.37 -7.45
N ALA A 141 -42.47 -44.36 -7.38
CA ALA A 141 -43.31 -44.56 -8.56
C ALA A 141 -43.13 -43.45 -9.59
N GLU A 142 -43.06 -42.19 -9.15
CA GLU A 142 -42.83 -41.05 -10.05
C GLU A 142 -41.45 -41.13 -10.72
N ALA A 143 -40.39 -41.44 -9.96
CA ALA A 143 -39.04 -41.58 -10.52
C ALA A 143 -38.92 -42.74 -11.52
N ALA A 144 -39.68 -43.83 -11.33
CA ALA A 144 -39.69 -44.96 -12.25
C ALA A 144 -40.17 -44.58 -13.67
N ASN A 145 -41.00 -43.54 -13.80
CA ASN A 145 -41.46 -43.03 -15.10
C ASN A 145 -40.34 -42.40 -15.94
N PHE A 146 -39.19 -42.11 -15.33
CA PHE A 146 -38.05 -41.47 -15.99
C PHE A 146 -36.91 -42.45 -16.33
N ILE A 147 -37.09 -43.76 -16.07
CA ILE A 147 -36.13 -44.79 -16.48
C ILE A 147 -36.15 -44.92 -18.00
N SER A 148 -34.98 -44.84 -18.63
CA SER A 148 -34.85 -44.85 -20.08
C SER A 148 -33.46 -45.31 -20.48
N GLU A 149 -33.38 -46.44 -21.19
CA GLU A 149 -32.11 -46.93 -21.74
C GLU A 149 -31.55 -45.96 -22.81
N GLU A 150 -32.42 -45.38 -23.65
CA GLU A 150 -32.05 -44.39 -24.67
C GLU A 150 -31.45 -43.11 -24.07
N LYS A 151 -31.99 -42.64 -22.94
CA LYS A 151 -31.46 -41.48 -22.21
C LYS A 151 -30.42 -41.86 -21.16
N GLU A 152 -29.96 -43.11 -21.14
CA GLU A 152 -28.97 -43.64 -20.20
C GLU A 152 -29.35 -43.41 -18.72
N VAL A 153 -30.61 -43.61 -18.35
CA VAL A 153 -31.13 -43.60 -16.97
C VAL A 153 -31.53 -45.03 -16.61
N LYS A 154 -30.71 -45.72 -15.82
CA LYS A 154 -30.83 -47.18 -15.61
C LYS A 154 -31.87 -47.58 -14.57
N ASP A 155 -32.05 -46.75 -13.55
CA ASP A 155 -32.96 -47.03 -12.44
C ASP A 155 -33.51 -45.73 -11.84
N ALA A 156 -34.48 -45.89 -10.93
CA ALA A 156 -35.12 -44.76 -10.26
C ALA A 156 -34.15 -43.93 -9.40
N GLU A 157 -33.05 -44.52 -8.89
CA GLU A 157 -32.07 -43.79 -8.09
C GLU A 157 -31.17 -42.90 -8.97
N GLU A 158 -30.77 -43.35 -10.16
CA GLU A 158 -30.10 -42.51 -11.16
C GLU A 158 -31.01 -41.35 -11.60
N ALA A 159 -32.32 -41.59 -11.76
CA ALA A 159 -33.30 -40.54 -12.06
C ALA A 159 -33.41 -39.50 -10.93
N LEU A 160 -33.52 -39.96 -9.67
CA LEU A 160 -33.54 -39.09 -8.49
C LEU A 160 -32.21 -38.34 -8.32
N ALA A 161 -31.07 -38.98 -8.57
CA ALA A 161 -29.76 -38.34 -8.52
C ALA A 161 -29.64 -37.21 -9.54
N GLY A 162 -30.06 -37.44 -10.79
CA GLY A 162 -30.08 -36.39 -11.81
C GLY A 162 -31.06 -35.27 -11.48
N ALA A 163 -32.23 -35.58 -10.93
CA ALA A 163 -33.16 -34.56 -10.45
C ALA A 163 -32.58 -33.72 -9.29
N ARG A 164 -31.86 -34.34 -8.36
CA ARG A 164 -31.11 -33.64 -7.29
C ARG A 164 -30.00 -32.76 -7.83
N ASP A 165 -29.27 -33.20 -8.86
CA ASP A 165 -28.23 -32.38 -9.51
C ASP A 165 -28.83 -31.09 -10.11
N ILE A 166 -30.01 -31.18 -10.73
CA ILE A 166 -30.75 -30.01 -11.25
C ILE A 166 -31.19 -29.08 -10.12
N MET A 167 -31.83 -29.62 -9.08
CA MET A 167 -32.27 -28.83 -7.92
C MET A 167 -31.10 -28.15 -7.22
N ALA A 168 -29.95 -28.83 -7.07
CA ALA A 168 -28.76 -28.28 -6.47
C ALA A 168 -28.19 -27.09 -7.26
N GLU A 169 -28.28 -27.12 -8.59
CA GLU A 169 -27.88 -26.00 -9.45
C GLU A 169 -28.84 -24.81 -9.29
N TRP A 170 -30.16 -25.05 -9.26
CA TRP A 170 -31.14 -23.98 -8.99
C TRP A 170 -30.92 -23.30 -7.64
N MET A 171 -30.64 -24.08 -6.59
CA MET A 171 -30.34 -23.54 -5.25
C MET A 171 -29.03 -22.74 -5.25
N ASN A 172 -27.99 -23.19 -5.97
CA ASN A 172 -26.71 -22.48 -6.07
C ASN A 172 -26.84 -21.14 -6.81
N GLU A 173 -27.78 -21.07 -7.75
CA GLU A 173 -28.06 -19.88 -8.58
C GLU A 173 -29.12 -18.96 -7.97
N ASN A 174 -29.71 -19.36 -6.86
CA ASN A 174 -30.65 -18.53 -6.13
C ASN A 174 -29.92 -17.38 -5.43
N ALA A 175 -30.27 -16.15 -5.81
CA ALA A 175 -29.61 -14.93 -5.30
C ALA A 175 -29.75 -14.76 -3.77
N GLU A 176 -30.91 -15.12 -3.21
CA GLU A 176 -31.14 -15.03 -1.76
C GLU A 176 -30.30 -16.05 -0.98
N ALA A 177 -30.16 -17.28 -1.51
CA ALA A 177 -29.32 -18.31 -0.92
C ALA A 177 -27.85 -17.90 -0.95
N ARG A 178 -27.37 -17.37 -2.10
CA ARG A 178 -26.00 -16.82 -2.20
C ARG A 178 -25.78 -15.66 -1.24
N ALA A 179 -26.71 -14.71 -1.16
CA ALA A 179 -26.62 -13.59 -0.23
C ALA A 179 -26.56 -14.05 1.24
N THR A 180 -27.42 -15.01 1.61
CA THR A 180 -27.45 -15.58 2.96
C THR A 180 -26.16 -16.32 3.30
N MET A 181 -25.62 -17.11 2.36
CA MET A 181 -24.35 -17.81 2.55
C MET A 181 -23.18 -16.84 2.61
N ARG A 182 -23.13 -15.83 1.76
CA ARG A 182 -22.10 -14.78 1.77
C ARG A 182 -22.05 -14.09 3.13
N GLN A 183 -23.20 -13.67 3.64
CA GLN A 183 -23.29 -13.06 4.97
C GLN A 183 -22.82 -14.01 6.08
N LEU A 184 -23.14 -15.30 5.99
CA LEU A 184 -22.67 -16.30 6.95
C LEU A 184 -21.13 -16.44 6.91
N PHE A 185 -20.54 -16.57 5.73
CA PHE A 185 -19.09 -16.69 5.56
C PHE A 185 -18.37 -15.43 6.04
N GLU A 186 -18.90 -14.24 5.76
CA GLU A 186 -18.30 -12.97 6.19
C GLU A 186 -18.38 -12.78 7.72
N LYS A 187 -19.54 -13.03 8.32
CA LYS A 187 -19.81 -12.72 9.74
C LYS A 187 -19.41 -13.82 10.72
N LYS A 188 -19.49 -15.08 10.30
CA LYS A 188 -19.22 -16.25 11.15
C LYS A 188 -18.15 -17.18 10.60
N GLY A 189 -17.62 -16.90 9.41
CA GLY A 189 -16.50 -17.64 8.87
C GLY A 189 -15.25 -17.43 9.70
N THR A 190 -14.43 -18.47 9.75
CA THR A 190 -13.20 -18.50 10.55
C THR A 190 -12.05 -18.94 9.65
N PHE A 191 -10.93 -18.21 9.71
CA PHE A 191 -9.67 -18.66 9.15
C PHE A 191 -9.11 -19.77 10.03
N LYS A 192 -8.76 -20.90 9.41
CA LYS A 192 -8.03 -21.99 10.07
C LYS A 192 -6.75 -22.25 9.30
N SER A 193 -5.62 -22.02 9.97
CA SER A 193 -4.27 -22.27 9.44
C SER A 193 -3.65 -23.46 10.14
N ARG A 194 -3.05 -24.37 9.37
CA ARG A 194 -2.28 -25.52 9.86
C ARG A 194 -0.99 -25.71 9.10
N VAL A 195 0.08 -26.13 9.77
CA VAL A 195 1.32 -26.51 9.08
C VAL A 195 1.10 -27.75 8.21
N MET A 196 1.69 -27.75 7.02
CA MET A 196 1.76 -28.94 6.18
C MET A 196 2.71 -29.96 6.80
N MET A 197 2.31 -31.23 6.77
CA MET A 197 3.10 -32.32 7.36
C MET A 197 4.52 -32.35 6.77
N GLY A 198 5.54 -32.26 7.63
CA GLY A 198 6.96 -32.29 7.23
C GLY A 198 7.56 -30.93 6.87
N LYS A 199 6.82 -29.83 7.03
CA LYS A 199 7.27 -28.45 6.78
C LYS A 199 7.60 -27.66 8.05
N GLU A 200 7.65 -28.30 9.21
CA GLU A 200 7.80 -27.65 10.51
C GLU A 200 9.16 -26.94 10.68
N GLU A 201 10.26 -27.54 10.19
CA GLU A 201 11.59 -26.93 10.26
C GLU A 201 11.78 -25.79 9.24
N GLU A 202 11.31 -25.99 7.99
CA GLU A 202 11.36 -24.97 6.94
C GLU A 202 10.45 -23.77 7.29
N GLY A 203 9.32 -24.06 7.94
CA GLY A 203 8.27 -23.11 8.27
C GLY A 203 8.46 -22.33 9.57
N GLN A 204 9.62 -22.35 10.23
CA GLN A 204 9.80 -21.72 11.55
C GLN A 204 9.40 -20.23 11.60
N LYS A 205 9.52 -19.51 10.47
CA LYS A 205 9.05 -18.11 10.37
C LYS A 205 7.52 -17.95 10.48
N PHE A 206 6.76 -19.01 10.21
CA PHE A 206 5.30 -19.06 10.31
C PHE A 206 4.82 -19.84 11.55
N LYS A 207 5.69 -20.13 12.51
CA LYS A 207 5.37 -20.95 13.69
C LYS A 207 4.14 -20.46 14.46
N ASP A 208 3.96 -19.14 14.52
CA ASP A 208 2.79 -18.50 15.16
C ASP A 208 1.46 -18.87 14.48
N TYR A 209 1.50 -19.43 13.26
CA TYR A 209 0.34 -19.84 12.43
C TYR A 209 0.24 -21.35 12.16
N PHE A 210 1.05 -22.19 12.83
CA PHE A 210 1.04 -23.65 12.65
C PHE A 210 -0.25 -24.31 13.15
N GLU A 211 -0.88 -23.72 14.15
CA GLU A 211 -2.21 -24.10 14.63
C GLU A 211 -2.91 -22.80 15.05
N TRP A 212 -3.60 -22.18 14.10
CA TRP A 212 -4.21 -20.88 14.30
C TRP A 212 -5.66 -20.85 13.81
N GLU A 213 -6.52 -20.22 14.60
CA GLU A 213 -7.94 -20.06 14.31
C GLU A 213 -8.38 -18.64 14.68
N GLU A 214 -8.97 -17.89 13.73
CA GLU A 214 -9.51 -16.56 14.01
C GLU A 214 -10.71 -16.17 13.13
N PRO A 215 -11.66 -15.36 13.64
CA PRO A 215 -12.79 -14.89 12.85
C PRO A 215 -12.37 -14.04 11.65
N ILE A 216 -12.92 -14.31 10.47
CA ILE A 216 -12.58 -13.60 9.22
C ILE A 216 -12.88 -12.10 9.34
N GLU A 217 -14.05 -11.74 9.88
CA GLU A 217 -14.48 -10.35 10.04
C GLU A 217 -13.47 -9.49 10.79
N LYS A 218 -12.80 -10.05 11.80
CA LYS A 218 -11.92 -9.32 12.73
C LYS A 218 -10.44 -9.56 12.48
N ALA A 219 -10.08 -10.44 11.56
CA ALA A 219 -8.69 -10.75 11.24
C ALA A 219 -7.95 -9.50 10.72
N PRO A 220 -6.85 -9.07 11.35
CA PRO A 220 -6.06 -7.93 10.90
C PRO A 220 -5.31 -8.22 9.60
N SER A 221 -5.05 -7.15 8.83
CA SER A 221 -4.37 -7.21 7.53
C SER A 221 -3.08 -8.05 7.57
N HIS A 222 -2.15 -7.72 8.47
CA HIS A 222 -0.84 -8.40 8.53
C HIS A 222 -0.94 -9.92 8.80
N ARG A 223 -1.94 -10.38 9.55
CA ARG A 223 -2.14 -11.82 9.82
C ARG A 223 -2.75 -12.54 8.63
N ILE A 224 -3.70 -11.90 7.94
CA ILE A 224 -4.25 -12.40 6.67
C ILE A 224 -3.11 -12.56 5.64
N LEU A 225 -2.25 -11.55 5.50
CA LEU A 225 -1.11 -11.58 4.57
C LEU A 225 -0.09 -12.65 4.99
N ALA A 226 0.22 -12.78 6.28
CA ALA A 226 1.14 -13.80 6.77
C ALA A 226 0.65 -15.23 6.49
N MET A 227 -0.62 -15.53 6.82
CA MET A 227 -1.23 -16.85 6.58
C MET A 227 -1.24 -17.18 5.08
N ARG A 228 -1.60 -16.21 4.23
CA ARG A 228 -1.60 -16.37 2.77
C ARG A 228 -0.20 -16.54 2.19
N ARG A 229 0.79 -15.81 2.69
CA ARG A 229 2.19 -16.00 2.27
C ARG A 229 2.64 -17.43 2.60
N GLY A 230 2.34 -17.92 3.82
CA GLY A 230 2.67 -19.29 4.19
C GLY A 230 1.95 -20.35 3.36
N GLU A 231 0.72 -20.08 2.91
CA GLU A 231 -0.01 -20.92 1.96
C GLU A 231 0.62 -20.90 0.56
N THR A 232 0.93 -19.73 0.01
CA THR A 232 1.60 -19.58 -1.29
C THR A 232 2.98 -20.24 -1.31
N GLU A 233 3.71 -20.19 -0.20
CA GLU A 233 4.99 -20.86 -0.01
C GLU A 233 4.87 -22.37 0.28
N MET A 234 3.65 -22.93 0.26
CA MET A 234 3.39 -24.36 0.48
C MET A 234 3.88 -24.87 1.86
N VAL A 235 3.77 -24.01 2.88
CA VAL A 235 4.09 -24.32 4.28
C VAL A 235 2.82 -24.47 5.12
N LEU A 236 1.79 -23.66 4.83
CA LEU A 236 0.52 -23.65 5.56
C LEU A 236 -0.64 -24.14 4.68
N LEU A 237 -1.60 -24.83 5.29
CA LEU A 237 -2.94 -25.04 4.75
C LEU A 237 -3.85 -23.97 5.37
N LEU A 238 -4.58 -23.24 4.53
CA LEU A 238 -5.50 -22.20 4.96
C LEU A 238 -6.92 -22.50 4.46
N SER A 239 -7.89 -22.53 5.37
CA SER A 239 -9.32 -22.58 5.05
C SER A 239 -10.05 -21.37 5.64
N ALA A 240 -11.15 -20.96 5.01
CA ALA A 240 -11.95 -19.80 5.38
C ALA A 240 -13.44 -20.15 5.29
N GLN A 241 -13.97 -20.78 6.34
CA GLN A 241 -15.29 -21.39 6.32
C GLN A 241 -16.02 -21.15 7.65
N PRO A 242 -17.37 -21.04 7.66
CA PRO A 242 -18.17 -21.07 8.88
C PRO A 242 -18.37 -22.51 9.37
N ASP A 243 -19.15 -22.66 10.44
CA ASP A 243 -19.67 -23.98 10.83
C ASP A 243 -20.55 -24.56 9.71
N GLU A 244 -20.28 -25.83 9.36
CA GLU A 244 -20.94 -26.50 8.23
C GLU A 244 -22.41 -26.80 8.52
N GLU A 245 -22.76 -27.17 9.76
CA GLU A 245 -24.14 -27.49 10.12
C GLU A 245 -25.00 -26.22 10.12
N GLU A 246 -24.49 -25.09 10.62
CA GLU A 246 -25.20 -23.81 10.56
C GLU A 246 -25.51 -23.40 9.11
N ALA A 247 -24.58 -23.62 8.18
CA ALA A 247 -24.80 -23.32 6.77
C ALA A 247 -25.88 -24.21 6.15
N LEU A 248 -25.83 -25.51 6.44
CA LEU A 248 -26.83 -26.48 5.99
C LEU A 248 -28.21 -26.16 6.56
N GLU A 249 -28.33 -25.84 7.84
CA GLU A 249 -29.60 -25.47 8.47
C GLU A 249 -30.26 -24.27 7.77
N ARG A 250 -29.47 -23.24 7.42
CA ARG A 250 -30.02 -22.06 6.72
C ARG A 250 -30.54 -22.40 5.34
N LEU A 251 -29.79 -23.20 4.56
CA LEU A 251 -30.24 -23.64 3.24
C LEU A 251 -31.46 -24.56 3.34
N GLU A 252 -31.48 -25.47 4.29
CA GLU A 252 -32.64 -26.34 4.54
C GLU A 252 -33.87 -25.52 4.92
N ARG A 253 -33.75 -24.50 5.79
CA ARG A 253 -34.87 -23.60 6.13
C ARG A 253 -35.41 -22.84 4.92
N MET A 254 -34.58 -22.51 3.93
CA MET A 254 -35.01 -21.81 2.72
C MET A 254 -35.76 -22.73 1.75
N PHE A 255 -35.26 -23.95 1.56
CA PHE A 255 -35.72 -24.80 0.47
C PHE A 255 -36.60 -25.97 0.90
N VAL A 256 -36.47 -26.48 2.14
CA VAL A 256 -37.24 -27.62 2.65
C VAL A 256 -38.49 -27.11 3.35
N LYS A 257 -39.65 -27.33 2.71
CA LYS A 257 -40.95 -26.79 3.12
C LYS A 257 -41.86 -27.80 3.81
N GLY A 258 -41.52 -29.09 3.75
CA GLY A 258 -42.35 -30.17 4.26
C GLY A 258 -41.56 -31.28 4.96
N ASN A 259 -42.29 -32.30 5.40
CA ASN A 259 -41.72 -33.50 6.02
C ASN A 259 -42.25 -34.77 5.33
N ASN A 260 -41.99 -34.89 4.03
CA ASN A 260 -42.40 -36.02 3.19
C ASN A 260 -41.21 -36.51 2.33
N ALA A 261 -41.42 -37.57 1.54
CA ALA A 261 -40.36 -38.17 0.72
C ALA A 261 -39.76 -37.17 -0.30
N ALA A 262 -40.57 -36.31 -0.90
CA ALA A 262 -40.08 -35.28 -1.84
C ALA A 262 -39.22 -34.24 -1.12
N ALA A 263 -39.63 -33.78 0.06
CA ALA A 263 -38.85 -32.88 0.90
C ALA A 263 -37.49 -33.46 1.32
N GLN A 264 -37.40 -34.79 1.53
CA GLN A 264 -36.11 -35.44 1.77
C GLN A 264 -35.19 -35.38 0.54
N GLN A 265 -35.72 -35.50 -0.68
CA GLN A 265 -34.92 -35.33 -1.90
C GLN A 265 -34.41 -33.88 -2.05
N VAL A 266 -35.25 -32.90 -1.74
CA VAL A 266 -34.85 -31.48 -1.71
C VAL A 266 -33.77 -31.24 -0.65
N LYS A 267 -33.90 -31.82 0.55
CA LYS A 267 -32.88 -31.75 1.61
C LYS A 267 -31.54 -32.36 1.17
N LEU A 268 -31.55 -33.50 0.48
CA LEU A 268 -30.34 -34.10 -0.08
C LEU A 268 -29.71 -33.20 -1.15
N ALA A 269 -30.52 -32.60 -2.03
CA ALA A 269 -30.04 -31.64 -3.02
C ALA A 269 -29.44 -30.38 -2.39
N ALA A 270 -30.06 -29.83 -1.33
CA ALA A 270 -29.53 -28.67 -0.61
C ALA A 270 -28.16 -28.94 0.03
N ARG A 271 -27.99 -30.13 0.61
CA ARG A 271 -26.71 -30.57 1.18
C ARG A 271 -25.62 -30.75 0.14
N ASP A 272 -25.95 -31.37 -1.00
CA ASP A 272 -25.01 -31.50 -2.12
C ASP A 272 -24.66 -30.14 -2.73
N CYS A 273 -25.66 -29.26 -2.94
CA CYS A 273 -25.48 -27.88 -3.37
C CYS A 273 -24.46 -27.14 -2.51
N TYR A 274 -24.62 -27.20 -1.18
CA TYR A 274 -23.67 -26.59 -0.26
C TYR A 274 -22.27 -27.17 -0.44
N LYS A 275 -22.11 -28.49 -0.27
CA LYS A 275 -20.80 -29.14 -0.23
C LYS A 275 -20.02 -28.97 -1.53
N ARG A 276 -20.70 -29.10 -2.66
CA ARG A 276 -20.07 -29.16 -3.99
C ARG A 276 -19.92 -27.79 -4.64
N MET A 277 -20.78 -26.82 -4.34
CA MET A 277 -20.86 -25.57 -5.10
C MET A 277 -20.80 -24.32 -4.21
N LEU A 278 -21.77 -24.14 -3.30
CA LEU A 278 -21.83 -22.90 -2.50
C LEU A 278 -20.63 -22.77 -1.56
N LYS A 279 -20.22 -23.84 -0.87
CA LYS A 279 -19.08 -23.81 0.05
C LYS A 279 -17.80 -23.30 -0.62
N LEU A 280 -17.45 -23.86 -1.78
CA LEU A 280 -16.23 -23.51 -2.52
C LEU A 280 -16.30 -22.10 -3.10
N SER A 281 -17.45 -21.71 -3.65
CA SER A 281 -17.62 -20.38 -4.25
C SER A 281 -17.64 -19.28 -3.17
N MET A 282 -18.34 -19.49 -2.05
CA MET A 282 -18.39 -18.55 -0.92
C MET A 282 -17.04 -18.45 -0.20
N GLU A 283 -16.32 -19.57 -0.04
CA GLU A 283 -14.95 -19.54 0.48
C GLU A 283 -14.03 -18.74 -0.44
N THR A 284 -14.14 -18.92 -1.75
CA THR A 284 -13.36 -18.13 -2.73
C THR A 284 -13.70 -16.65 -2.61
N GLU A 285 -14.99 -16.29 -2.58
CA GLU A 285 -15.44 -14.90 -2.41
C GLU A 285 -14.91 -14.28 -1.13
N VAL A 286 -15.11 -14.92 0.04
CA VAL A 286 -14.67 -14.38 1.32
C VAL A 286 -13.14 -14.25 1.40
N ARG A 287 -12.42 -15.15 0.73
CA ARG A 287 -10.96 -15.06 0.58
C ARG A 287 -10.58 -13.85 -0.27
N LEU A 288 -11.22 -13.61 -1.40
CA LEU A 288 -10.92 -12.44 -2.22
C LEU A 288 -11.26 -11.14 -1.49
N THR A 289 -12.41 -11.04 -0.82
CA THR A 289 -12.82 -9.83 -0.10
C THR A 289 -11.92 -9.54 1.10
N SER A 290 -11.58 -10.55 1.90
CA SER A 290 -10.65 -10.42 3.02
C SER A 290 -9.24 -10.05 2.57
N LYS A 291 -8.78 -10.57 1.42
CA LYS A 291 -7.49 -10.19 0.82
C LYS A 291 -7.50 -8.75 0.37
N LYS A 292 -8.54 -8.32 -0.37
CA LYS A 292 -8.68 -6.93 -0.82
C LYS A 292 -8.63 -5.95 0.36
N ARG A 293 -9.39 -6.23 1.43
CA ARG A 293 -9.35 -5.43 2.67
C ARG A 293 -7.96 -5.41 3.32
N ALA A 294 -7.26 -6.56 3.34
CA ALA A 294 -5.92 -6.63 3.89
C ALA A 294 -4.92 -5.81 3.06
N ASP A 295 -5.05 -5.84 1.73
CA ASP A 295 -4.21 -5.09 0.80
C ASP A 295 -4.41 -3.60 0.94
N GLU A 296 -5.66 -3.12 0.94
CA GLU A 296 -6.00 -1.70 1.10
C GLU A 296 -5.38 -1.12 2.39
N GLU A 297 -5.51 -1.85 3.50
CA GLU A 297 -4.93 -1.46 4.78
C GLU A 297 -3.39 -1.45 4.76
N ALA A 298 -2.77 -2.49 4.18
CA ALA A 298 -1.31 -2.59 4.11
C ALA A 298 -0.71 -1.53 3.17
N ILE A 299 -1.32 -1.32 2.01
CA ILE A 299 -0.93 -0.30 1.04
C ILE A 299 -1.04 1.10 1.65
N ARG A 300 -2.08 1.38 2.45
CA ARG A 300 -2.19 2.67 3.17
C ARG A 300 -0.99 2.89 4.10
N VAL A 301 -0.61 1.89 4.88
CA VAL A 301 0.58 1.96 5.75
C VAL A 301 1.86 2.17 4.93
N PHE A 302 2.00 1.47 3.81
CA PHE A 302 3.16 1.62 2.92
C PHE A 302 3.24 3.02 2.30
N ALA A 303 2.09 3.58 1.91
CA ALA A 303 1.95 4.93 1.40
C ALA A 303 2.37 5.97 2.46
N ASP A 304 1.94 5.80 3.72
CA ASP A 304 2.33 6.67 4.82
C ASP A 304 3.84 6.60 5.12
N ASN A 305 4.42 5.39 5.11
CA ASN A 305 5.86 5.19 5.26
C ASN A 305 6.66 5.87 4.14
N LEU A 306 6.22 5.70 2.88
CA LEU A 306 6.85 6.34 1.74
C LEU A 306 6.79 7.87 1.86
N ARG A 307 5.63 8.43 2.22
CA ARG A 307 5.45 9.87 2.41
C ARG A 307 6.46 10.42 3.42
N GLN A 308 6.64 9.74 4.55
CA GLN A 308 7.59 10.17 5.59
C GLN A 308 9.04 10.10 5.10
N LEU A 309 9.39 9.07 4.33
CA LEU A 309 10.71 8.94 3.73
C LEU A 309 11.00 10.05 2.69
N LEU A 310 10.03 10.33 1.81
CA LEU A 310 10.15 11.38 0.80
C LEU A 310 10.23 12.78 1.40
N LEU A 311 9.50 13.02 2.50
CA LEU A 311 9.48 14.31 3.21
C LEU A 311 10.51 14.39 4.35
N SER A 312 11.49 13.48 4.37
CA SER A 312 12.61 13.53 5.31
C SER A 312 13.46 14.79 5.10
N SER A 313 14.03 15.30 6.19
CA SER A 313 14.77 16.56 6.21
C SER A 313 15.98 16.52 5.27
N PRO A 314 16.10 17.44 4.29
CA PRO A 314 17.28 17.54 3.44
C PRO A 314 18.44 18.22 4.18
N LEU A 315 19.67 17.76 3.96
CA LEU A 315 20.87 18.47 4.43
C LEU A 315 21.11 19.77 3.63
N GLY A 316 20.67 19.81 2.38
CA GLY A 316 20.83 20.94 1.48
C GLY A 316 22.15 20.94 0.70
N GLN A 317 22.51 22.11 0.18
CA GLN A 317 23.63 22.31 -0.76
C GLN A 317 24.98 22.35 -0.05
N LYS A 318 25.47 21.17 0.36
CA LYS A 318 26.78 20.97 1.00
C LYS A 318 27.65 20.04 0.17
N THR A 319 28.97 20.18 0.26
CA THR A 319 29.89 19.17 -0.30
C THR A 319 29.85 17.91 0.56
N VAL A 320 29.56 16.76 -0.05
CA VAL A 320 29.34 15.49 0.66
C VAL A 320 30.36 14.43 0.23
N LEU A 321 31.01 13.79 1.19
CA LEU A 321 31.72 12.52 0.99
C LEU A 321 30.77 11.37 1.33
N ALA A 322 30.38 10.56 0.36
CA ALA A 322 29.54 9.40 0.59
C ALA A 322 30.37 8.12 0.61
N LEU A 323 30.13 7.30 1.62
CA LEU A 323 30.79 6.04 1.89
C LEU A 323 29.73 4.93 1.80
N ASP A 324 29.89 4.03 0.83
CA ASP A 324 29.12 2.80 0.69
C ASP A 324 29.92 1.64 1.33
N PRO A 325 29.54 1.19 2.54
CA PRO A 325 30.37 0.29 3.33
C PRO A 325 30.44 -1.15 2.77
N GLY A 326 31.59 -1.79 2.98
CA GLY A 326 31.77 -3.20 2.64
C GLY A 326 33.04 -3.78 3.24
N PHE A 327 33.00 -5.05 3.66
CA PHE A 327 34.17 -5.75 4.16
C PHE A 327 35.10 -6.19 3.02
N ARG A 328 34.67 -7.20 2.25
CA ARG A 328 35.49 -7.84 1.21
C ARG A 328 35.72 -6.95 -0.01
N THR A 329 34.73 -6.16 -0.40
CA THR A 329 34.75 -5.29 -1.59
C THR A 329 35.33 -3.89 -1.32
N GLY A 330 35.75 -3.64 -0.08
CA GLY A 330 36.11 -2.33 0.42
C GLY A 330 34.90 -1.41 0.58
N VAL A 331 35.17 -0.19 1.03
CA VAL A 331 34.21 0.91 1.14
C VAL A 331 34.35 1.78 -0.11
N LYS A 332 33.28 1.92 -0.90
CA LYS A 332 33.30 2.85 -2.04
C LYS A 332 33.12 4.26 -1.53
N SER A 333 34.04 5.14 -1.91
CA SER A 333 34.07 6.54 -1.48
C SER A 333 33.83 7.43 -2.68
N VAL A 334 32.86 8.33 -2.60
CA VAL A 334 32.57 9.30 -3.65
C VAL A 334 32.43 10.70 -3.06
N VAL A 335 32.98 11.69 -3.74
CA VAL A 335 32.85 13.10 -3.34
C VAL A 335 31.87 13.79 -4.29
N LEU A 336 30.86 14.43 -3.72
CA LEU A 336 29.85 15.20 -4.41
C LEU A 336 30.00 16.69 -4.09
N ASP A 337 29.86 17.54 -5.11
CA ASP A 337 29.77 18.98 -4.89
C ASP A 337 28.43 19.41 -4.27
N LYS A 338 28.26 20.71 -4.03
CA LYS A 338 27.04 21.31 -3.47
C LYS A 338 25.78 21.10 -4.30
N GLN A 339 25.93 20.72 -5.58
CA GLN A 339 24.85 20.42 -6.52
C GLN A 339 24.65 18.90 -6.71
N GLY A 340 25.45 18.06 -6.05
CA GLY A 340 25.38 16.61 -6.13
C GLY A 340 26.09 16.03 -7.36
N LYS A 341 26.96 16.80 -8.03
CA LYS A 341 27.79 16.30 -9.14
C LYS A 341 28.96 15.51 -8.56
N LEU A 342 29.25 14.36 -9.17
CA LEU A 342 30.40 13.53 -8.82
C LEU A 342 31.72 14.26 -9.17
N LEU A 343 32.54 14.52 -8.16
CA LEU A 343 33.87 15.15 -8.29
C LEU A 343 35.01 14.13 -8.29
N HIS A 344 34.89 13.11 -7.44
CA HIS A 344 35.93 12.09 -7.24
C HIS A 344 35.30 10.78 -6.79
N ASN A 345 35.93 9.66 -7.14
CA ASN A 345 35.63 8.36 -6.53
C ASN A 345 36.91 7.55 -6.35
N GLU A 346 36.93 6.75 -5.29
CA GLU A 346 37.95 5.74 -5.03
C GLU A 346 37.39 4.61 -4.14
N THR A 347 38.14 3.50 -4.04
CA THR A 347 37.81 2.42 -3.09
C THR A 347 38.84 2.37 -1.99
N ILE A 348 38.40 2.50 -0.75
CA ILE A 348 39.25 2.38 0.43
C ILE A 348 38.98 1.04 1.15
N TYR A 349 39.94 0.54 1.91
CA TYR A 349 39.82 -0.75 2.60
C TYR A 349 40.12 -0.60 4.11
N PRO A 350 39.30 0.14 4.86
CA PRO A 350 39.54 0.40 6.28
C PRO A 350 39.52 -0.88 7.14
N HIS A 351 38.86 -1.95 6.66
CA HIS A 351 38.57 -3.16 7.44
C HIS A 351 39.49 -4.34 7.13
N THR A 352 40.57 -4.16 6.36
CA THR A 352 41.45 -5.26 5.88
C THR A 352 42.86 -5.21 6.45
N GLY A 353 42.97 -4.88 7.74
CA GLY A 353 44.23 -4.86 8.49
C GLY A 353 44.87 -3.46 8.58
N GLN A 354 45.80 -3.32 9.52
CA GLN A 354 46.32 -2.00 9.96
C GLN A 354 46.93 -1.15 8.85
N HIS A 355 47.65 -1.75 7.90
CA HIS A 355 48.27 -1.01 6.80
C HIS A 355 47.20 -0.37 5.90
N LYS A 356 46.17 -1.13 5.55
CA LYS A 356 45.08 -0.68 4.68
C LYS A 356 44.16 0.33 5.39
N GLU A 357 44.00 0.18 6.70
CA GLU A 357 43.33 1.17 7.56
C GLU A 357 44.06 2.52 7.55
N SER A 358 45.39 2.53 7.68
CA SER A 358 46.17 3.76 7.61
C SER A 358 46.13 4.43 6.24
N GLU A 359 46.17 3.65 5.14
CA GLU A 359 45.99 4.17 3.77
C GLU A 359 44.60 4.82 3.62
N ALA A 360 43.55 4.13 4.06
CA ALA A 360 42.18 4.64 4.03
C ALA A 360 42.05 5.93 4.85
N ALA A 361 42.72 6.02 6.01
CA ALA A 361 42.69 7.20 6.87
C ALA A 361 43.31 8.43 6.19
N GLN A 362 44.42 8.22 5.46
CA GLN A 362 45.06 9.28 4.68
C GLN A 362 44.17 9.72 3.51
N ALA A 363 43.56 8.77 2.79
CA ALA A 363 42.66 9.03 1.68
C ALA A 363 41.44 9.87 2.13
N VAL A 364 40.77 9.49 3.23
CA VAL A 364 39.63 10.25 3.77
C VAL A 364 40.04 11.66 4.19
N ARG A 365 41.15 11.82 4.91
CA ARG A 365 41.65 13.17 5.29
C ARG A 365 41.99 14.02 4.07
N TYR A 366 42.59 13.41 3.05
CA TYR A 366 42.90 14.08 1.79
C TYR A 366 41.63 14.55 1.09
N MET A 367 40.63 13.68 0.90
CA MET A 367 39.36 14.04 0.27
C MET A 367 38.64 15.17 1.05
N VAL A 368 38.56 15.04 2.38
CA VAL A 368 37.92 16.05 3.23
C VAL A 368 38.58 17.43 3.07
N THR A 369 39.91 17.47 3.05
CA THR A 369 40.66 18.72 2.93
C THR A 369 40.63 19.27 1.50
N ARG A 370 40.83 18.41 0.49
CA ARG A 370 40.96 18.80 -0.92
C ARG A 370 39.67 19.37 -1.50
N PHE A 371 38.54 18.80 -1.11
CA PHE A 371 37.23 19.15 -1.65
C PHE A 371 36.39 19.98 -0.68
N GLU A 372 36.92 20.32 0.50
CA GLU A 372 36.20 21.09 1.53
C GLU A 372 34.88 20.39 1.90
N VAL A 373 34.96 19.10 2.23
CA VAL A 373 33.80 18.30 2.60
C VAL A 373 33.15 18.85 3.87
N GLU A 374 31.84 19.07 3.82
CA GLU A 374 31.05 19.60 4.93
C GLU A 374 30.24 18.51 5.65
N ALA A 375 29.99 17.37 4.97
CA ALA A 375 29.33 16.21 5.56
C ALA A 375 29.81 14.88 4.98
N ILE A 376 29.76 13.83 5.79
CA ILE A 376 30.04 12.45 5.42
C ILE A 376 28.75 11.64 5.53
N ALA A 377 28.28 11.10 4.41
CA ALA A 377 27.16 10.17 4.35
C ALA A 377 27.68 8.74 4.42
N ILE A 378 27.15 7.91 5.31
CA ILE A 378 27.53 6.49 5.43
C ILE A 378 26.28 5.64 5.21
N GLY A 379 26.31 4.74 4.23
CA GLY A 379 25.23 3.76 4.02
C GLY A 379 25.01 2.88 5.25
N ASN A 380 23.77 2.59 5.61
CA ASN A 380 23.42 1.79 6.79
C ASN A 380 23.45 0.27 6.55
N GLY A 381 24.14 -0.18 5.51
CA GLY A 381 24.29 -1.59 5.15
C GLY A 381 25.33 -2.38 5.94
N THR A 382 25.88 -3.38 5.26
CA THR A 382 26.93 -4.26 5.82
C THR A 382 28.22 -3.47 6.03
N ALA A 383 28.90 -3.67 7.17
CA ALA A 383 30.12 -2.95 7.57
C ALA A 383 29.93 -1.44 7.88
N SER A 384 28.68 -0.98 8.02
CA SER A 384 28.36 0.42 8.26
C SER A 384 28.86 0.94 9.61
N ARG A 385 28.78 0.10 10.66
CA ARG A 385 29.25 0.40 12.02
C ARG A 385 30.75 0.57 12.09
N GLU A 386 31.48 -0.37 11.51
CA GLU A 386 32.93 -0.36 11.43
C GLU A 386 33.40 0.86 10.64
N THR A 387 32.69 1.21 9.57
CA THR A 387 32.98 2.40 8.77
C THR A 387 32.69 3.69 9.54
N GLU A 388 31.58 3.76 10.29
CA GLU A 388 31.27 4.89 11.16
C GLU A 388 32.33 5.07 12.26
N ALA A 389 32.70 3.98 12.94
CA ALA A 389 33.72 3.97 13.99
C ALA A 389 35.09 4.39 13.45
N PHE A 390 35.46 3.87 12.28
CA PHE A 390 36.66 4.27 11.55
C PHE A 390 36.66 5.78 11.24
N VAL A 391 35.59 6.32 10.66
CA VAL A 391 35.51 7.76 10.35
C VAL A 391 35.59 8.62 11.62
N LYS A 392 34.93 8.21 12.71
CA LYS A 392 35.00 8.92 14.00
C LYS A 392 36.40 8.88 14.61
N SER A 393 37.14 7.78 14.44
CA SER A 393 38.52 7.66 14.94
C SER A 393 39.50 8.62 14.26
N LEU A 394 39.16 9.10 13.04
CA LEU A 394 39.98 10.06 12.30
C LEU A 394 40.02 11.46 12.94
N LYS A 395 39.16 11.79 13.91
CA LYS A 395 39.14 13.13 14.55
C LYS A 395 39.11 14.26 13.51
N LEU A 396 38.19 14.17 12.55
CA LEU A 396 37.96 15.19 11.53
C LEU A 396 37.49 16.51 12.17
N PRO A 397 37.58 17.66 11.47
CA PRO A 397 37.09 18.93 12.00
C PRO A 397 35.63 18.83 12.46
N ALA A 398 35.30 19.43 13.60
CA ALA A 398 33.95 19.38 14.18
C ALA A 398 32.84 19.97 13.27
N SER A 399 33.22 20.74 12.24
CA SER A 399 32.33 21.25 11.21
C SER A 399 31.84 20.17 10.24
N VAL A 400 32.54 19.04 10.12
CA VAL A 400 32.18 17.92 9.24
C VAL A 400 31.18 17.02 9.94
N GLN A 401 29.94 17.02 9.47
CA GLN A 401 28.88 16.20 10.05
C GLN A 401 28.95 14.76 9.52
N VAL A 402 28.96 13.76 10.40
CA VAL A 402 28.90 12.35 10.00
C VAL A 402 27.48 11.85 10.20
N VAL A 403 26.88 11.28 9.14
CA VAL A 403 25.46 10.93 9.11
C VAL A 403 25.28 9.54 8.51
N MET A 404 24.53 8.70 9.22
CA MET A 404 24.04 7.43 8.70
C MET A 404 22.85 7.67 7.75
N VAL A 405 22.88 7.05 6.57
CA VAL A 405 21.88 7.22 5.53
C VAL A 405 21.29 5.88 5.16
N ASN A 406 19.96 5.83 4.99
CA ASN A 406 19.28 4.63 4.53
C ASN A 406 19.69 4.32 3.08
N GLU A 407 20.30 3.17 2.84
CA GLU A 407 20.72 2.70 1.52
C GLU A 407 19.66 1.83 0.82
N SER A 408 18.50 1.61 1.43
CA SER A 408 17.42 0.78 0.85
C SER A 408 17.06 1.26 -0.56
N GLY A 409 17.17 0.38 -1.55
CA GLY A 409 16.93 0.71 -2.95
C GLY A 409 18.12 1.38 -3.68
N ALA A 410 19.25 1.66 -3.03
CA ALA A 410 20.43 2.21 -3.70
C ALA A 410 21.00 1.23 -4.73
N SER A 411 20.95 -0.08 -4.46
CA SER A 411 21.33 -1.12 -5.42
C SER A 411 20.37 -1.20 -6.61
N ILE A 412 19.09 -0.88 -6.41
CA ILE A 412 18.08 -0.87 -7.48
C ILE A 412 18.33 0.34 -8.38
N TYR A 413 18.59 1.50 -7.78
CA TYR A 413 19.02 2.68 -8.52
C TYR A 413 20.29 2.39 -9.32
N SER A 414 21.35 1.88 -8.72
CA SER A 414 22.65 1.75 -9.39
C SER A 414 22.65 0.79 -10.58
N ALA A 415 21.76 -0.21 -10.55
CA ALA A 415 21.52 -1.13 -11.65
C ALA A 415 20.52 -0.62 -12.69
N SER A 416 19.81 0.49 -12.43
CA SER A 416 18.77 1.05 -13.31
C SER A 416 19.32 1.73 -14.56
N ASP A 417 18.45 1.90 -15.56
CA ASP A 417 18.78 2.66 -16.77
C ASP A 417 19.02 4.14 -16.46
N VAL A 418 18.30 4.71 -15.48
CA VAL A 418 18.50 6.09 -15.03
C VAL A 418 19.94 6.30 -14.56
N ALA A 419 20.47 5.39 -13.73
CA ALA A 419 21.85 5.52 -13.25
C ALA A 419 22.89 5.27 -14.35
N ARG A 420 22.58 4.42 -15.33
CA ARG A 420 23.44 4.21 -16.52
C ARG A 420 23.48 5.44 -17.42
N GLU A 421 22.36 6.12 -17.59
CA GLU A 421 22.26 7.38 -18.33
C GLU A 421 23.02 8.51 -17.61
N GLU A 422 22.88 8.63 -16.28
CA GLU A 422 23.58 9.65 -15.51
C GLU A 422 25.10 9.41 -15.43
N PHE A 423 25.52 8.14 -15.34
CA PHE A 423 26.90 7.74 -15.10
C PHE A 423 27.33 6.56 -15.99
N PRO A 424 27.42 6.73 -17.32
CA PRO A 424 27.71 5.65 -18.25
C PRO A 424 29.07 5.00 -18.00
N ASP A 425 30.08 5.80 -17.64
CA ASP A 425 31.47 5.36 -17.46
C ASP A 425 31.79 4.90 -16.03
N GLN A 426 30.82 4.95 -15.11
CA GLN A 426 31.02 4.52 -13.72
C GLN A 426 30.45 3.11 -13.50
N ASP A 427 31.10 2.32 -12.66
CA ASP A 427 30.59 1.01 -12.30
C ASP A 427 29.39 1.10 -11.34
N VAL A 428 28.73 -0.04 -11.15
CA VAL A 428 27.51 -0.14 -10.33
C VAL A 428 27.72 0.28 -8.87
N THR A 429 28.91 0.08 -8.30
CA THR A 429 29.17 0.39 -6.89
C THR A 429 29.37 1.89 -6.68
N VAL A 430 30.05 2.58 -7.60
CA VAL A 430 30.16 4.05 -7.59
C VAL A 430 28.79 4.70 -7.70
N ARG A 431 27.92 4.20 -8.59
CA ARG A 431 26.54 4.69 -8.74
C ARG A 431 25.73 4.53 -7.44
N GLY A 432 25.92 3.43 -6.71
CA GLY A 432 25.30 3.20 -5.40
C GLY A 432 25.73 4.24 -4.37
N ALA A 433 27.04 4.45 -4.23
CA ALA A 433 27.61 5.45 -3.33
C ALA A 433 27.16 6.88 -3.66
N VAL A 434 27.02 7.23 -4.95
CA VAL A 434 26.47 8.53 -5.37
C VAL A 434 25.04 8.71 -4.86
N SER A 435 24.20 7.67 -4.95
CA SER A 435 22.83 7.72 -4.45
C SER A 435 22.76 7.95 -2.95
N ILE A 436 23.63 7.29 -2.17
CA ILE A 436 23.74 7.49 -0.72
C ILE A 436 24.03 8.97 -0.40
N GLY A 437 25.00 9.57 -1.08
CA GLY A 437 25.33 10.99 -0.88
C GLY A 437 24.17 11.92 -1.24
N ARG A 438 23.53 11.70 -2.39
CA ARG A 438 22.42 12.54 -2.85
C ARG A 438 21.17 12.41 -2.00
N ARG A 439 20.89 11.24 -1.42
CA ARG A 439 19.80 11.06 -0.45
C ARG A 439 19.97 11.92 0.79
N LEU A 440 21.21 12.07 1.29
CA LEU A 440 21.47 12.98 2.40
C LEU A 440 21.21 14.45 1.99
N MET A 441 21.64 14.83 0.78
CA MET A 441 21.45 16.18 0.26
C MET A 441 19.98 16.54 0.09
N ASP A 442 19.21 15.71 -0.61
CA ASP A 442 17.77 15.84 -0.81
C ASP A 442 17.11 14.45 -1.04
N PRO A 443 16.46 13.88 0.00
CA PRO A 443 15.81 12.57 -0.10
C PRO A 443 14.77 12.50 -1.22
N LEU A 444 13.94 13.54 -1.37
CA LEU A 444 12.87 13.57 -2.36
C LEU A 444 13.46 13.51 -3.78
N ALA A 445 14.43 14.37 -4.09
CA ALA A 445 14.99 14.47 -5.43
C ALA A 445 15.74 13.20 -5.88
N GLU A 446 16.27 12.43 -4.94
CA GLU A 446 17.00 11.19 -5.24
C GLU A 446 16.08 9.95 -5.25
N LEU A 447 15.13 9.84 -4.31
CA LEU A 447 14.25 8.67 -4.21
C LEU A 447 13.24 8.58 -5.37
N VAL A 448 12.82 9.70 -5.95
CA VAL A 448 11.93 9.72 -7.14
C VAL A 448 12.55 9.08 -8.38
N LYS A 449 13.86 8.83 -8.39
CA LYS A 449 14.55 8.14 -9.48
C LYS A 449 14.37 6.63 -9.46
N ILE A 450 13.79 6.09 -8.39
CA ILE A 450 13.55 4.67 -8.18
C ILE A 450 12.05 4.42 -8.36
N ASP A 451 11.68 3.25 -8.91
CA ASP A 451 10.28 2.80 -8.89
C ASP A 451 9.80 2.80 -7.41
N PRO A 452 8.75 3.54 -7.05
CA PRO A 452 8.29 3.65 -5.67
C PRO A 452 8.02 2.29 -5.02
N LYS A 453 7.55 1.29 -5.78
CA LYS A 453 7.30 -0.07 -5.28
C LYS A 453 8.59 -0.85 -4.99
N SER A 454 9.73 -0.33 -5.41
CA SER A 454 11.05 -0.89 -5.15
C SER A 454 11.74 -0.20 -3.96
N ILE A 455 11.17 0.89 -3.46
CA ILE A 455 11.53 1.45 -2.17
C ILE A 455 10.93 0.52 -1.13
N GLY A 456 11.77 -0.09 -0.29
CA GLY A 456 11.31 -1.01 0.75
C GLY A 456 10.54 -0.26 1.83
N VAL A 457 9.21 -0.21 1.72
CA VAL A 457 8.30 0.56 2.60
C VAL A 457 7.47 -0.35 3.51
N GLY A 458 7.62 -1.68 3.39
CA GLY A 458 6.85 -2.65 4.17
C GLY A 458 7.30 -4.10 4.02
N GLN A 459 7.06 -4.93 5.05
CA GLN A 459 7.43 -6.35 5.08
C GLN A 459 6.67 -7.22 4.05
N TYR A 460 5.38 -6.94 3.85
CA TYR A 460 4.46 -7.69 2.97
C TYR A 460 4.19 -6.98 1.64
N GLN A 461 5.07 -6.06 1.26
CA GLN A 461 4.92 -5.24 0.05
C GLN A 461 4.83 -6.07 -1.24
N HIS A 462 5.43 -7.26 -1.27
CA HIS A 462 5.33 -8.17 -2.42
C HIS A 462 4.10 -9.08 -2.40
N ASP A 463 3.35 -9.13 -1.30
CA ASP A 463 2.18 -10.00 -1.15
C ASP A 463 0.86 -9.28 -1.42
N VAL A 464 0.86 -7.95 -1.42
CA VAL A 464 -0.31 -7.12 -1.76
C VAL A 464 -0.52 -7.05 -3.29
N ASP A 465 -1.69 -6.60 -3.72
CA ASP A 465 -1.94 -6.29 -5.13
C ASP A 465 -0.91 -5.26 -5.66
N GLN A 466 -0.10 -5.70 -6.63
CA GLN A 466 1.02 -4.90 -7.12
C GLN A 466 0.58 -3.71 -7.98
N SER A 467 -0.60 -3.77 -8.59
CA SER A 467 -1.14 -2.66 -9.40
C SER A 467 -1.67 -1.56 -8.50
N ALA A 468 -2.47 -1.92 -7.49
CA ALA A 468 -2.98 -1.01 -6.48
C ALA A 468 -1.84 -0.39 -5.66
N LEU A 469 -0.83 -1.18 -5.29
CA LEU A 469 0.38 -0.68 -4.63
C LEU A 469 1.07 0.38 -5.49
N LYS A 470 1.37 0.07 -6.75
CA LYS A 470 2.07 1.00 -7.65
C LYS A 470 1.29 2.32 -7.78
N HIS A 471 -0.01 2.24 -8.04
CA HIS A 471 -0.88 3.41 -8.17
C HIS A 471 -0.85 4.29 -6.91
N SER A 472 -1.01 3.67 -5.73
CA SER A 472 -1.01 4.40 -4.46
C SER A 472 0.34 5.04 -4.15
N LEU A 473 1.45 4.36 -4.41
CA LEU A 473 2.78 4.93 -4.18
C LEU A 473 3.12 6.04 -5.18
N ASP A 474 2.70 5.91 -6.45
CA ASP A 474 2.85 6.97 -7.46
C ASP A 474 2.07 8.24 -7.05
N ASP A 475 0.84 8.09 -6.52
CA ASP A 475 0.05 9.19 -5.96
C ASP A 475 0.76 9.88 -4.78
N VAL A 476 1.36 9.11 -3.87
CA VAL A 476 2.13 9.66 -2.75
C VAL A 476 3.33 10.47 -3.24
N VAL A 477 4.05 9.94 -4.24
CA VAL A 477 5.21 10.64 -4.81
C VAL A 477 4.75 11.95 -5.46
N MET A 478 3.68 11.91 -6.27
CA MET A 478 3.09 13.10 -6.87
C MET A 478 2.69 14.13 -5.80
N SER A 479 1.96 13.70 -4.76
CA SER A 479 1.58 14.55 -3.63
C SER A 479 2.80 15.22 -2.98
N CYS A 480 3.85 14.44 -2.66
CA CYS A 480 5.06 14.97 -2.01
C CYS A 480 5.81 15.98 -2.90
N VAL A 481 5.98 15.66 -4.19
CA VAL A 481 6.66 16.55 -5.16
C VAL A 481 5.92 17.86 -5.32
N ASN A 482 4.59 17.83 -5.45
CA ASN A 482 3.78 19.03 -5.63
C ASN A 482 3.58 19.83 -4.32
N ALA A 483 3.65 19.17 -3.15
CA ALA A 483 3.64 19.83 -1.85
C ALA A 483 4.92 20.67 -1.64
N VAL A 484 6.09 20.09 -1.94
CA VAL A 484 7.40 20.78 -1.83
C VAL A 484 7.58 21.81 -2.94
N GLY A 485 7.15 21.50 -4.17
CA GLY A 485 7.45 22.28 -5.36
C GLY A 485 8.84 21.96 -5.93
N VAL A 486 9.07 22.35 -7.18
CA VAL A 486 10.24 21.91 -7.94
C VAL A 486 10.97 23.08 -8.58
N GLU A 487 12.26 23.25 -8.28
CA GLU A 487 13.12 24.21 -8.97
C GLU A 487 13.40 23.74 -10.41
N VAL A 488 12.77 24.39 -11.38
CA VAL A 488 12.74 23.91 -12.78
C VAL A 488 14.12 23.95 -13.44
N ASN A 489 15.01 24.84 -13.00
CA ASN A 489 16.34 24.97 -13.61
C ASN A 489 17.34 23.90 -13.15
N THR A 490 17.08 23.24 -12.01
CA THR A 490 18.00 22.22 -11.46
C THR A 490 17.38 20.83 -11.37
N ALA A 491 16.05 20.72 -11.42
CA ALA A 491 15.35 19.45 -11.25
C ALA A 491 15.75 18.40 -12.29
N SER A 492 15.77 17.13 -11.90
CA SER A 492 15.92 16.00 -12.82
C SER A 492 14.64 15.78 -13.62
N LYS A 493 14.76 15.05 -14.74
CA LYS A 493 13.60 14.57 -15.53
C LYS A 493 12.66 13.75 -14.64
N GLN A 494 13.21 12.91 -13.77
CA GLN A 494 12.45 12.03 -12.89
C GLN A 494 11.61 12.85 -11.90
N LEU A 495 12.19 13.90 -11.29
CA LEU A 495 11.44 14.79 -10.39
C LEU A 495 10.34 15.56 -11.14
N LEU A 496 10.64 16.09 -12.32
CA LEU A 496 9.67 16.81 -13.16
C LEU A 496 8.52 15.92 -13.63
N THR A 497 8.74 14.61 -13.78
CA THR A 497 7.69 13.66 -14.22
C THR A 497 6.50 13.64 -13.27
N TYR A 498 6.75 13.83 -11.97
CA TYR A 498 5.72 13.83 -10.93
C TYR A 498 5.12 15.21 -10.65
N VAL A 499 5.54 16.26 -11.37
CA VAL A 499 4.86 17.56 -11.31
C VAL A 499 3.53 17.44 -12.04
N SER A 500 2.48 17.95 -11.39
CA SER A 500 1.13 18.02 -11.94
C SER A 500 1.13 18.53 -13.40
N GLY A 501 0.51 17.78 -14.31
CA GLY A 501 0.37 18.17 -15.71
C GLY A 501 1.57 17.93 -16.63
N LEU A 502 2.71 17.43 -16.13
CA LEU A 502 3.92 17.22 -16.97
C LEU A 502 4.06 15.79 -17.50
N GLY A 503 4.16 14.81 -16.60
CA GLY A 503 4.48 13.43 -16.98
C GLY A 503 5.84 13.27 -17.68
N PRO A 504 6.17 12.05 -18.17
CA PRO A 504 7.52 11.74 -18.63
C PRO A 504 7.97 12.52 -19.87
N SER A 505 7.06 12.75 -20.82
CA SER A 505 7.40 13.40 -22.09
C SER A 505 7.66 14.89 -21.93
N LEU A 506 6.85 15.62 -21.15
CA LEU A 506 7.07 17.06 -20.96
C LEU A 506 8.26 17.31 -20.04
N ALA A 507 8.47 16.46 -19.03
CA ALA A 507 9.67 16.51 -18.20
C ALA A 507 10.96 16.43 -19.04
N GLN A 508 11.01 15.52 -20.02
CA GLN A 508 12.13 15.44 -20.96
C GLN A 508 12.29 16.72 -21.77
N ASN A 509 11.21 17.23 -22.38
CA ASN A 509 11.27 18.43 -23.23
C ASN A 509 11.73 19.67 -22.43
N ILE A 510 11.35 19.80 -21.14
CA ILE A 510 11.79 20.90 -20.28
C ILE A 510 13.31 20.84 -20.05
N VAL A 511 13.84 19.66 -19.76
CA VAL A 511 15.28 19.47 -19.55
C VAL A 511 16.06 19.74 -20.84
N GLU A 512 15.58 19.24 -21.98
CA GLU A 512 16.19 19.51 -23.29
C GLU A 512 16.17 21.00 -23.62
N TYR A 513 15.03 21.67 -23.39
CA TYR A 513 14.89 23.09 -23.65
C TYR A 513 15.88 23.92 -22.83
N ARG A 514 15.98 23.69 -21.52
CA ARG A 514 16.92 24.45 -20.67
C ARG A 514 18.38 24.17 -21.00
N ASN A 515 18.70 22.95 -21.45
CA ASN A 515 20.06 22.60 -21.85
C ASN A 515 20.47 23.31 -23.14
N GLN A 516 19.52 23.54 -24.06
CA GLN A 516 19.76 24.22 -25.34
C GLN A 516 19.69 25.75 -25.24
N ASN A 517 18.78 26.28 -24.41
CA ASN A 517 18.44 27.71 -24.37
C ASN A 517 18.93 28.42 -23.10
N GLY A 518 19.50 27.69 -22.15
CA GLY A 518 19.87 28.19 -20.83
C GLY A 518 18.71 28.14 -19.82
N PRO A 519 18.93 28.61 -18.58
CA PRO A 519 17.94 28.56 -17.52
C PRO A 519 16.75 29.49 -17.79
N PHE A 520 15.56 29.05 -17.39
CA PHE A 520 14.34 29.85 -17.40
C PHE A 520 14.46 31.02 -16.43
N ARG A 521 14.03 32.22 -16.86
CA ARG A 521 14.02 33.46 -16.07
C ARG A 521 12.62 33.85 -15.59
N THR A 522 11.59 33.32 -16.23
CA THR A 522 10.18 33.49 -15.85
C THR A 522 9.38 32.24 -16.16
N ARG A 523 8.26 32.01 -15.46
CA ARG A 523 7.37 30.88 -15.77
C ARG A 523 6.79 30.96 -17.17
N THR A 524 6.52 32.16 -17.68
CA THR A 524 5.97 32.35 -19.03
C THR A 524 6.86 31.77 -20.12
N GLU A 525 8.18 31.68 -19.90
CA GLU A 525 9.09 31.02 -20.83
C GLU A 525 8.85 29.52 -20.97
N LEU A 526 8.22 28.86 -20.00
CA LEU A 526 7.85 27.44 -20.09
C LEU A 526 6.88 27.18 -21.24
N LYS A 527 6.08 28.17 -21.66
CA LYS A 527 5.21 28.06 -22.85
C LYS A 527 5.99 27.89 -24.16
N LYS A 528 7.30 28.15 -24.16
CA LYS A 528 8.18 27.93 -25.32
C LYS A 528 8.67 26.48 -25.41
N VAL A 529 8.45 25.66 -24.38
CA VAL A 529 8.84 24.25 -24.37
C VAL A 529 7.97 23.47 -25.36
N PRO A 530 8.55 22.66 -26.26
CA PRO A 530 7.78 21.88 -27.22
C PRO A 530 6.72 21.01 -26.54
N ARG A 531 5.49 21.03 -27.09
CA ARG A 531 4.32 20.25 -26.63
C ARG A 531 3.76 20.64 -25.25
N LEU A 532 4.32 21.65 -24.58
CA LEU A 532 3.77 22.20 -23.35
C LEU A 532 2.66 23.21 -23.71
N GLY A 533 1.42 22.70 -23.83
CA GLY A 533 0.24 23.52 -24.12
C GLY A 533 -0.28 24.29 -22.91
N ASP A 534 -1.24 25.21 -23.13
CA ASP A 534 -1.77 26.08 -22.07
C ASP A 534 -2.34 25.31 -20.86
N LYS A 535 -2.99 24.17 -21.10
CA LYS A 535 -3.54 23.33 -20.03
C LYS A 535 -2.47 22.65 -19.17
N ALA A 536 -1.41 22.14 -19.81
CA ALA A 536 -0.27 21.57 -19.09
C ALA A 536 0.47 22.67 -18.31
N PHE A 537 0.59 23.86 -18.90
CA PHE A 537 1.15 25.04 -18.23
C PHE A 537 0.33 25.42 -16.98
N GLU A 538 -0.99 25.55 -17.12
CA GLU A 538 -1.91 25.83 -16.02
C GLU A 538 -1.76 24.81 -14.89
N GLN A 539 -1.73 23.51 -15.22
CA GLN A 539 -1.62 22.49 -14.19
C GLN A 539 -0.26 22.43 -13.49
N ALA A 540 0.82 22.88 -14.14
CA ALA A 540 2.19 22.73 -13.64
C ALA A 540 2.77 24.02 -13.05
N ALA A 541 2.37 25.20 -13.54
CA ALA A 541 3.08 26.45 -13.27
C ALA A 541 3.14 26.80 -11.78
N GLY A 542 2.05 26.57 -11.05
CA GLY A 542 2.00 26.78 -9.59
C GLY A 542 2.88 25.83 -8.78
N PHE A 543 3.45 24.78 -9.37
CA PHE A 543 4.33 23.83 -8.70
C PHE A 543 5.80 23.99 -9.09
N LEU A 544 6.07 24.67 -10.21
CA LEU A 544 7.42 24.97 -10.69
C LEU A 544 7.92 26.28 -10.09
N ARG A 545 9.15 26.28 -9.57
CA ARG A 545 9.83 27.41 -8.97
C ARG A 545 11.01 27.83 -9.85
N ILE A 546 11.29 29.12 -9.87
CA ILE A 546 12.48 29.70 -10.47
C ILE A 546 13.14 30.59 -9.41
N ARG A 547 14.27 30.14 -8.88
CA ARG A 547 15.14 30.97 -8.02
C ARG A 547 15.72 32.14 -8.81
N ASP A 548 15.81 33.29 -8.15
CA ASP A 548 16.29 34.55 -8.73
C ASP A 548 15.56 34.94 -10.04
N ALA A 549 14.26 34.63 -10.09
CA ALA A 549 13.41 34.96 -11.23
C ALA A 549 13.24 36.47 -11.42
N LYS A 550 12.96 36.87 -12.67
CA LYS A 550 12.66 38.28 -12.98
C LYS A 550 11.37 38.75 -12.30
N ASN A 551 10.38 37.87 -12.19
CA ASN A 551 9.18 38.12 -11.38
C ASN A 551 9.34 37.39 -10.04
N PRO A 552 9.31 38.09 -8.90
CA PRO A 552 9.53 37.45 -7.59
C PRO A 552 8.48 36.40 -7.22
N LEU A 553 7.27 36.47 -7.80
CA LEU A 553 6.22 35.46 -7.56
C LEU A 553 6.56 34.09 -8.15
N ASP A 554 7.46 34.01 -9.14
CA ASP A 554 7.88 32.73 -9.73
C ASP A 554 8.70 31.86 -8.75
N ALA A 555 9.22 32.44 -7.67
CA ALA A 555 9.85 31.72 -6.55
C ALA A 555 8.83 31.24 -5.48
N SER A 556 7.54 31.57 -5.63
CA SER A 556 6.47 31.26 -4.68
C SER A 556 5.47 30.25 -5.25
N ALA A 557 4.54 29.72 -4.47
CA ALA A 557 3.41 28.92 -4.95
C ALA A 557 2.22 29.71 -5.49
N VAL A 558 2.30 31.04 -5.53
CA VAL A 558 1.24 31.84 -6.16
C VAL A 558 1.16 31.44 -7.63
N HIS A 559 -0.02 31.01 -8.07
CA HIS A 559 -0.23 30.62 -9.45
C HIS A 559 -0.21 31.85 -10.38
N PRO A 560 0.34 31.77 -11.61
CA PRO A 560 0.34 32.89 -12.55
C PRO A 560 -1.03 33.53 -12.82
N GLU A 561 -2.11 32.76 -12.71
CA GLU A 561 -3.49 33.28 -12.84
C GLU A 561 -3.85 34.32 -11.76
N SER A 562 -3.15 34.30 -10.62
CA SER A 562 -3.36 35.20 -9.49
C SER A 562 -2.38 36.39 -9.46
N TYR A 563 -1.43 36.49 -10.40
CA TYR A 563 -0.46 37.60 -10.42
C TYR A 563 -1.13 38.98 -10.50
N PRO A 564 -2.16 39.20 -11.34
CA PRO A 564 -2.82 40.50 -11.40
C PRO A 564 -3.42 40.94 -10.06
N ILE A 565 -3.91 40.00 -9.25
CA ILE A 565 -4.48 40.29 -7.93
C ILE A 565 -3.40 40.74 -6.96
N VAL A 566 -2.25 40.06 -6.94
CA VAL A 566 -1.12 40.44 -6.07
C VAL A 566 -0.52 41.78 -6.50
N GLU A 567 -0.43 42.02 -7.81
CA GLU A 567 0.00 43.31 -8.36
C GLU A 567 -0.96 44.45 -7.96
N GLN A 568 -2.27 44.19 -7.97
CA GLN A 568 -3.28 45.15 -7.52
C GLN A 568 -3.16 45.43 -6.00
N MET A 569 -2.96 44.40 -5.17
CA MET A 569 -2.71 44.57 -3.72
C MET A 569 -1.49 45.46 -3.46
N ALA A 570 -0.41 45.26 -4.21
CA ALA A 570 0.80 46.07 -4.09
C ALA A 570 0.54 47.53 -4.50
N LYS A 571 -0.20 47.72 -5.61
CA LYS A 571 -0.58 49.04 -6.12
C LYS A 571 -1.45 49.82 -5.14
N ASP A 572 -2.44 49.18 -4.50
CA ASP A 572 -3.34 49.83 -3.54
C ASP A 572 -2.62 50.32 -2.28
N LEU A 573 -1.53 49.64 -1.90
CA LEU A 573 -0.65 50.04 -0.79
C LEU A 573 0.50 50.97 -1.23
N GLY A 574 0.67 51.22 -2.54
CA GLY A 574 1.75 52.04 -3.08
C GLY A 574 3.15 51.43 -2.92
N VAL A 575 3.24 50.09 -2.89
CA VAL A 575 4.50 49.34 -2.66
C VAL A 575 4.78 48.37 -3.81
N THR A 576 5.95 47.75 -3.81
CA THR A 576 6.26 46.68 -4.77
C THR A 576 5.80 45.31 -4.28
N VAL A 577 5.66 44.33 -5.18
CA VAL A 577 5.39 42.93 -4.79
C VAL A 577 6.50 42.37 -3.89
N GLN A 578 7.75 42.77 -4.15
CA GLN A 578 8.90 42.40 -3.32
C GLN A 578 8.73 42.90 -1.88
N ASP A 579 8.24 44.13 -1.69
CA ASP A 579 7.94 44.67 -0.37
C ASP A 579 6.87 43.84 0.36
N LEU A 580 5.81 43.43 -0.34
CA LEU A 580 4.75 42.57 0.23
C LEU A 580 5.29 41.21 0.68
N MET A 581 6.27 40.66 -0.02
CA MET A 581 6.88 39.38 0.35
C MET A 581 7.79 39.51 1.59
N GLN A 582 8.48 40.64 1.75
CA GLN A 582 9.45 40.85 2.82
C GLN A 582 8.84 41.40 4.12
N LYS A 583 7.83 42.27 4.03
CA LYS A 583 7.31 43.04 5.19
C LYS A 583 5.96 42.53 5.66
N ASP A 584 5.93 42.05 6.91
CA ASP A 584 4.72 41.49 7.53
C ASP A 584 3.65 42.55 7.81
N GLU A 585 4.10 43.78 8.13
CA GLU A 585 3.24 44.90 8.45
C GLU A 585 2.41 45.35 7.25
N LEU A 586 2.93 45.19 6.02
CA LEU A 586 2.22 45.55 4.80
C LEU A 586 1.13 44.52 4.48
N ARG A 587 1.42 43.22 4.63
CA ARG A 587 0.43 42.16 4.39
C ARG A 587 -0.76 42.28 5.33
N LYS A 588 -0.53 42.65 6.59
CA LYS A 588 -1.59 42.85 7.60
C LYS A 588 -2.53 44.02 7.28
N GLN A 589 -2.12 44.97 6.43
CA GLN A 589 -2.96 46.09 6.00
C GLN A 589 -3.93 45.72 4.88
N ILE A 590 -3.74 44.56 4.23
CA ILE A 590 -4.58 44.11 3.12
C ILE A 590 -5.90 43.56 3.66
N ASN A 591 -7.01 44.23 3.30
CA ASN A 591 -8.34 43.67 3.52
C ASN A 591 -8.73 42.75 2.37
N LEU A 592 -8.62 41.43 2.57
CA LEU A 592 -8.84 40.42 1.53
C LEU A 592 -10.23 40.49 0.88
N LYS A 593 -11.26 40.97 1.61
CA LYS A 593 -12.62 41.08 1.05
C LYS A 593 -12.69 42.00 -0.16
N ASN A 594 -11.77 42.95 -0.28
CA ASN A 594 -11.72 43.89 -1.41
C ASN A 594 -11.24 43.24 -2.71
N TYR A 595 -10.67 42.04 -2.64
CA TYR A 595 -10.05 41.33 -3.77
C TYR A 595 -10.81 40.06 -4.16
N VAL A 596 -12.00 39.83 -3.58
CA VAL A 596 -12.87 38.70 -3.94
C VAL A 596 -13.49 38.99 -5.32
N THR A 597 -13.42 38.00 -6.21
CA THR A 597 -14.02 38.04 -7.55
C THR A 597 -14.93 36.83 -7.76
N ASP A 598 -15.57 36.73 -8.93
CA ASP A 598 -16.41 35.56 -9.27
C ASP A 598 -15.60 34.26 -9.33
N THR A 599 -14.29 34.34 -9.57
CA THR A 599 -13.40 33.18 -9.74
C THR A 599 -12.43 32.99 -8.58
N VAL A 600 -12.16 34.03 -7.79
CA VAL A 600 -11.18 34.00 -6.69
C VAL A 600 -11.87 34.36 -5.37
N GLY A 601 -11.90 33.39 -4.46
CA GLY A 601 -12.53 33.52 -3.15
C GLY A 601 -11.53 33.80 -2.02
N LEU A 602 -12.07 33.88 -0.80
CA LEU A 602 -11.26 34.05 0.41
C LEU A 602 -10.22 32.91 0.64
N PRO A 603 -10.51 31.63 0.36
CA PRO A 603 -9.53 30.56 0.54
C PRO A 603 -8.26 30.79 -0.31
N THR A 604 -8.41 31.09 -1.60
CA THR A 604 -7.28 31.37 -2.48
C THR A 604 -6.51 32.62 -2.04
N LEU A 605 -7.22 33.70 -1.64
CA LEU A 605 -6.56 34.92 -1.15
C LEU A 605 -5.77 34.68 0.14
N GLN A 606 -6.27 33.84 1.06
CA GLN A 606 -5.55 33.47 2.28
C GLN A 606 -4.28 32.68 1.97
N ASP A 607 -4.36 31.72 1.04
CA ASP A 607 -3.19 30.97 0.58
C ASP A 607 -2.15 31.89 -0.05
N ILE A 608 -2.58 32.84 -0.88
CA ILE A 608 -1.69 33.85 -1.49
C ILE A 608 -0.96 34.64 -0.40
N ILE A 609 -1.65 35.16 0.62
CA ILE A 609 -1.01 35.92 1.69
C ILE A 609 -0.04 35.06 2.51
N SER A 610 -0.42 33.82 2.82
CA SER A 610 0.44 32.86 3.52
C SER A 610 1.71 32.55 2.71
N GLU A 611 1.55 32.39 1.40
CA GLU A 611 2.64 32.12 0.47
C GLU A 611 3.57 33.33 0.30
N LEU A 612 3.03 34.55 0.19
CA LEU A 612 3.82 35.78 0.18
C LEU A 612 4.64 35.95 1.46
N ALA A 613 4.12 35.50 2.60
CA ALA A 613 4.84 35.57 3.87
C ALA A 613 6.04 34.61 3.93
N LYS A 614 5.97 33.46 3.25
CA LYS A 614 7.05 32.46 3.18
C LYS A 614 7.12 31.84 1.77
N PRO A 615 7.67 32.57 0.79
CA PRO A 615 7.68 32.14 -0.61
C PRO A 615 8.44 30.85 -0.80
N GLY A 616 7.79 29.86 -1.42
CA GLY A 616 8.40 28.56 -1.73
C GLY A 616 8.83 27.80 -0.48
N ARG A 617 8.13 28.00 0.65
CA ARG A 617 8.45 27.34 1.92
C ARG A 617 8.47 25.82 1.73
N ASP A 618 9.64 25.23 2.00
CA ASP A 618 9.78 23.79 2.10
C ASP A 618 8.97 23.28 3.31
N PRO A 619 8.02 22.34 3.13
CA PRO A 619 7.23 21.79 4.24
C PRO A 619 8.03 20.82 5.13
N ARG A 620 9.24 20.42 4.72
CA ARG A 620 10.09 19.46 5.45
C ARG A 620 10.74 20.09 6.68
N GLN A 621 11.13 19.24 7.63
CA GLN A 621 11.80 19.67 8.86
C GLN A 621 13.26 20.06 8.60
N THR A 622 13.87 20.76 9.56
CA THR A 622 15.32 21.01 9.56
C THR A 622 16.07 19.73 9.88
N PHE A 623 17.27 19.57 9.30
CA PHE A 623 18.11 18.40 9.50
C PHE A 623 18.74 18.37 10.90
N GLU A 624 18.69 17.22 11.58
CA GLU A 624 19.33 16.96 12.87
C GLU A 624 20.17 15.68 12.80
N ALA A 625 21.39 15.71 13.35
CA ALA A 625 22.29 14.56 13.33
C ALA A 625 21.96 13.53 14.43
N PHE A 626 22.07 12.24 14.11
CA PHE A 626 21.82 11.12 15.01
C PHE A 626 23.06 10.21 15.16
N SER A 627 23.26 9.66 16.35
CA SER A 627 24.33 8.71 16.65
C SER A 627 23.83 7.59 17.59
N PHE A 628 24.28 6.37 17.34
CA PHE A 628 23.98 5.20 18.16
C PHE A 628 24.91 5.09 19.38
N THR A 629 24.60 4.17 20.31
CA THR A 629 25.43 3.90 21.49
C THR A 629 26.70 3.16 21.11
N GLU A 630 27.85 3.60 21.62
CA GLU A 630 29.13 2.93 21.37
C GLU A 630 29.21 1.56 22.05
N GLY A 631 29.75 0.57 21.34
CA GLY A 631 30.03 -0.78 21.88
C GLY A 631 28.91 -1.81 21.74
N ILE A 632 27.78 -1.47 21.10
CA ILE A 632 26.67 -2.40 20.80
C ILE A 632 26.60 -2.59 19.27
N ASN A 633 27.00 -3.76 18.75
CA ASN A 633 27.09 -3.98 17.30
C ASN A 633 26.37 -5.26 16.82
N GLU A 634 26.24 -6.28 17.67
CA GLU A 634 25.57 -7.54 17.32
C GLU A 634 24.43 -7.86 18.30
N MET A 635 23.47 -8.71 17.89
CA MET A 635 22.38 -9.13 18.78
C MET A 635 22.86 -9.77 20.09
N LYS A 636 24.05 -10.37 20.09
CA LYS A 636 24.66 -11.00 21.27
C LYS A 636 25.08 -9.98 22.33
N ASP A 637 25.28 -8.72 21.94
CA ASP A 637 25.65 -7.64 22.85
C ASP A 637 24.43 -7.14 23.64
N LEU A 638 23.21 -7.45 23.17
CA LEU A 638 21.97 -7.03 23.80
C LEU A 638 21.67 -7.86 25.05
N ARG A 639 21.17 -7.18 26.07
CA ARG A 639 20.62 -7.78 27.28
C ARG A 639 19.25 -7.18 27.56
N GLU A 640 18.36 -8.01 28.08
CA GLU A 640 17.05 -7.54 28.56
C GLU A 640 17.24 -6.40 29.58
N GLY A 641 16.41 -5.35 29.46
CA GLY A 641 16.46 -4.15 30.27
C GLY A 641 17.42 -3.05 29.79
N MET A 642 18.26 -3.29 28.77
CA MET A 642 19.13 -2.25 28.19
C MET A 642 18.30 -1.13 27.57
N LYS A 643 18.68 0.12 27.83
CA LYS A 643 18.13 1.32 27.18
C LYS A 643 19.08 1.80 26.10
N LEU A 644 18.59 1.91 24.87
CA LEU A 644 19.38 2.27 23.70
C LEU A 644 18.63 3.33 22.88
N PRO A 645 19.33 4.33 22.33
CA PRO A 645 18.78 5.18 21.28
C PRO A 645 18.65 4.35 20.00
N GLY A 646 17.57 4.57 19.27
CA GLY A 646 17.32 3.93 17.99
C GLY A 646 16.64 4.87 17.00
N LEU A 647 16.62 4.45 15.75
CA LEU A 647 15.95 5.13 14.64
C LEU A 647 14.78 4.29 14.17
N VAL A 648 13.59 4.87 14.07
CA VAL A 648 12.43 4.18 13.49
C VAL A 648 12.69 3.92 12.01
N THR A 649 12.78 2.66 11.61
CA THR A 649 13.03 2.27 10.21
C THR A 649 11.74 2.07 9.42
N ASN A 650 10.71 1.56 10.09
CA ASN A 650 9.44 1.21 9.46
C ASN A 650 8.30 1.24 10.48
N ILE A 651 7.09 1.58 10.03
CA ILE A 651 5.89 1.59 10.87
C ILE A 651 4.90 0.58 10.30
N THR A 652 4.25 -0.18 11.17
CA THR A 652 3.18 -1.12 10.81
C THR A 652 1.92 -0.82 11.62
N ALA A 653 0.79 -1.41 11.24
CA ALA A 653 -0.45 -1.28 12.02
C ALA A 653 -0.34 -1.86 13.46
N PHE A 654 0.65 -2.71 13.73
CA PHE A 654 0.82 -3.39 15.03
C PHE A 654 2.03 -2.89 15.84
N GLY A 655 2.78 -1.91 15.33
CA GLY A 655 3.97 -1.41 16.02
C GLY A 655 4.90 -0.61 15.12
N ALA A 656 6.13 -0.42 15.58
CA ALA A 656 7.19 0.20 14.80
C ALA A 656 8.48 -0.62 14.91
N PHE A 657 9.20 -0.72 13.80
CA PHE A 657 10.53 -1.29 13.74
C PHE A 657 11.56 -0.19 14.00
N VAL A 658 12.49 -0.49 14.90
CA VAL A 658 13.52 0.44 15.36
C VAL A 658 14.88 -0.22 15.17
N ASP A 659 15.73 0.41 14.38
CA ASP A 659 17.14 0.08 14.34
C ASP A 659 17.81 0.65 15.59
N ILE A 660 18.37 -0.25 16.40
CA ILE A 660 19.18 0.08 17.60
C ILE A 660 20.67 -0.16 17.36
N GLY A 661 21.03 -0.53 16.13
CA GLY A 661 22.39 -0.66 15.66
C GLY A 661 23.01 -2.04 15.67
N VAL A 662 22.19 -3.10 15.68
CA VAL A 662 22.66 -4.50 15.72
C VAL A 662 22.37 -5.30 14.44
N HIS A 663 22.25 -4.62 13.29
CA HIS A 663 21.90 -5.18 11.98
C HIS A 663 20.53 -5.88 11.87
N GLN A 664 19.74 -5.80 12.94
CA GLN A 664 18.39 -6.33 13.00
C GLN A 664 17.51 -5.33 13.72
N ASP A 665 16.44 -4.92 13.05
CA ASP A 665 15.44 -4.06 13.65
C ASP A 665 14.71 -4.80 14.77
N GLY A 666 14.50 -4.11 15.89
CA GLY A 666 13.62 -4.57 16.95
C GLY A 666 12.21 -4.03 16.77
N LEU A 667 11.22 -4.83 17.17
CA LEU A 667 9.81 -4.47 17.10
C LEU A 667 9.37 -3.84 18.42
N VAL A 668 8.94 -2.59 18.38
CA VAL A 668 8.12 -1.97 19.42
C VAL A 668 6.66 -2.22 19.09
N HIS A 669 6.02 -3.15 19.80
CA HIS A 669 4.59 -3.41 19.61
C HIS A 669 3.75 -2.17 19.97
N VAL A 670 2.55 -2.00 19.38
CA VAL A 670 1.69 -0.82 19.59
C VAL A 670 1.40 -0.53 21.07
N SER A 671 1.26 -1.57 21.89
CA SER A 671 1.06 -1.46 23.35
C SER A 671 2.29 -0.98 24.12
N HIS A 672 3.45 -0.93 23.48
CA HIS A 672 4.74 -0.55 24.02
C HIS A 672 5.29 0.75 23.41
N LEU A 673 4.55 1.40 22.49
CA LEU A 673 4.94 2.68 21.86
C LEU A 673 4.80 3.88 22.80
N SER A 674 3.84 3.84 23.72
CA SER A 674 3.57 4.96 24.63
C SER A 674 2.92 4.48 25.92
N ASP A 675 3.00 5.29 26.98
CA ASP A 675 2.31 5.03 28.25
C ASP A 675 0.79 5.21 28.14
N ARG A 676 0.30 5.95 27.11
CA ARG A 676 -1.12 6.06 26.77
C ARG A 676 -1.56 4.98 25.79
N PHE A 677 -2.87 4.75 25.68
CA PHE A 677 -3.42 3.86 24.65
C PHE A 677 -3.20 4.45 23.25
N VAL A 678 -2.62 3.65 22.36
CA VAL A 678 -2.30 4.03 20.97
C VAL A 678 -3.13 3.16 20.04
N THR A 679 -3.87 3.80 19.12
CA THR A 679 -4.64 3.08 18.09
C THR A 679 -3.85 3.00 16.79
N ASN A 680 -3.25 4.11 16.35
CA ASN A 680 -2.41 4.18 15.17
C ASN A 680 -0.96 4.52 15.56
N PRO A 681 0.03 3.65 15.27
CA PRO A 681 1.45 3.95 15.50
C PRO A 681 1.95 5.24 14.85
N HIS A 682 1.40 5.65 13.69
CA HIS A 682 1.78 6.89 13.00
C HIS A 682 1.45 8.17 13.81
N ASP A 683 0.56 8.08 14.82
CA ASP A 683 0.23 9.21 15.71
C ASP A 683 1.33 9.47 16.76
N VAL A 684 2.24 8.51 16.96
CA VAL A 684 3.25 8.53 18.03
C VAL A 684 4.65 8.63 17.46
N VAL A 685 4.92 7.93 16.36
CA VAL A 685 6.24 7.84 15.74
C VAL A 685 6.21 8.13 14.25
N LYS A 686 7.36 8.58 13.73
CA LYS A 686 7.63 8.77 12.29
C LYS A 686 8.86 7.96 11.88
N VAL A 687 8.89 7.48 10.64
CA VAL A 687 10.07 6.92 9.99
C VAL A 687 11.19 7.95 10.02
N GLY A 688 12.39 7.51 10.42
CA GLY A 688 13.55 8.37 10.66
C GLY A 688 13.54 9.08 12.01
N GLN A 689 12.51 8.92 12.84
CA GLN A 689 12.49 9.53 14.17
C GLN A 689 13.47 8.84 15.12
N LYS A 690 14.24 9.65 15.84
CA LYS A 690 15.02 9.21 17.00
C LYS A 690 14.09 8.85 18.16
N VAL A 691 14.27 7.66 18.72
CA VAL A 691 13.53 7.18 19.88
C VAL A 691 14.49 6.55 20.89
N ASP A 692 14.14 6.59 22.17
CA ASP A 692 14.81 5.80 23.20
C ASP A 692 13.98 4.54 23.48
N VAL A 693 14.60 3.37 23.42
CA VAL A 693 13.94 2.08 23.56
C VAL A 693 14.62 1.21 24.61
N THR A 694 13.83 0.35 25.25
CA THR A 694 14.29 -0.67 26.19
C THR A 694 14.14 -2.06 25.58
N VAL A 695 15.19 -2.89 25.66
CA VAL A 695 15.16 -4.28 25.20
C VAL A 695 14.31 -5.12 26.14
N LEU A 696 13.27 -5.77 25.62
CA LEU A 696 12.39 -6.68 26.38
C LEU A 696 12.80 -8.13 26.26
N GLU A 697 13.10 -8.60 25.05
CA GLU A 697 13.39 -9.99 24.74
C GLU A 697 14.26 -10.07 23.47
N VAL A 698 15.17 -11.05 23.42
CA VAL A 698 16.02 -11.34 22.26
C VAL A 698 15.93 -12.83 21.90
N ASP A 699 15.26 -13.15 20.80
CA ASP A 699 15.15 -14.49 20.23
C ASP A 699 16.14 -14.63 19.07
N VAL A 700 17.34 -15.16 19.38
CA VAL A 700 18.42 -15.36 18.40
C VAL A 700 18.05 -16.37 17.31
N PRO A 701 17.45 -17.55 17.61
CA PRO A 701 17.01 -18.49 16.57
C PRO A 701 16.06 -17.88 15.54
N ARG A 702 15.12 -17.03 15.96
CA ARG A 702 14.15 -16.37 15.06
C ARG A 702 14.62 -15.01 14.56
N LYS A 703 15.79 -14.51 14.99
CA LYS A 703 16.30 -13.16 14.71
C LYS A 703 15.29 -12.06 15.08
N ARG A 704 14.62 -12.19 16.23
CA ARG A 704 13.62 -11.22 16.71
C ARG A 704 14.12 -10.51 17.95
N ILE A 705 13.95 -9.19 17.98
CA ILE A 705 14.22 -8.34 19.13
C ILE A 705 12.91 -7.65 19.49
N SER A 706 12.47 -7.76 20.73
CA SER A 706 11.29 -7.07 21.26
C SER A 706 11.73 -5.84 22.04
N LEU A 707 11.13 -4.70 21.75
CA LEU A 707 11.51 -3.39 22.29
C LEU A 707 10.31 -2.68 22.94
N SER A 708 10.60 -1.72 23.83
CA SER A 708 9.58 -0.83 24.41
C SER A 708 10.05 0.61 24.50
N MET A 709 9.15 1.55 24.21
CA MET A 709 9.33 2.99 24.40
C MET A 709 8.67 3.51 25.69
N LYS A 710 8.14 2.62 26.55
CA LYS A 710 7.49 3.00 27.81
C LYS A 710 8.50 3.37 28.89
N GLY A 711 8.06 4.22 29.82
CA GLY A 711 8.86 4.59 30.99
C GLY A 711 9.13 3.40 31.93
N ASP A 712 8.12 2.55 32.13
CA ASP A 712 8.20 1.30 32.90
C ASP A 712 7.77 0.08 32.05
N PRO A 713 8.73 -0.64 31.44
CA PRO A 713 8.43 -1.79 30.59
C PRO A 713 7.90 -3.02 31.35
N ALA A 714 8.12 -3.12 32.67
CA ALA A 714 7.76 -4.31 33.45
C ALA A 714 6.25 -4.38 33.78
N ALA A 715 5.54 -3.24 33.76
CA ALA A 715 4.12 -3.16 34.09
C ALA A 715 3.18 -3.74 33.01
N ALA A 716 3.71 -4.16 31.85
CA ALA A 716 2.93 -4.50 30.66
C ALA A 716 3.22 -5.89 30.08
N ARG A 717 3.42 -6.93 30.91
CA ARG A 717 3.18 -8.30 30.41
C ARG A 717 1.72 -8.37 29.96
N PRO A 718 1.42 -8.63 28.68
CA PRO A 718 0.05 -8.89 28.27
C PRO A 718 -0.39 -10.16 29.01
N ALA A 719 -1.59 -10.15 29.58
CA ALA A 719 -2.29 -11.41 29.82
C ALA A 719 -2.39 -12.09 28.45
N GLY A 720 -1.54 -13.10 28.22
CA GLY A 720 -1.51 -13.83 26.97
C GLY A 720 -2.92 -14.27 26.60
N GLY A 721 -3.26 -14.16 25.31
CA GLY A 721 -4.45 -14.74 24.72
C GLY A 721 -4.44 -16.25 24.91
N GLY A 722 -4.81 -16.71 26.11
CA GLY A 722 -5.20 -18.07 26.37
C GLY A 722 -6.56 -18.27 25.73
N GLY A 723 -6.57 -18.90 24.55
CA GLY A 723 -7.75 -19.59 24.08
C GLY A 723 -8.29 -20.45 25.23
N LYS A 724 -9.56 -20.26 25.57
CA LYS A 724 -10.25 -21.00 26.63
C LYS A 724 -10.04 -22.50 26.41
N LYS A 725 -9.15 -23.11 27.19
CA LYS A 725 -9.21 -24.55 27.44
C LYS A 725 -10.46 -24.79 28.28
N ALA A 726 -11.53 -25.26 27.64
CA ALA A 726 -12.64 -25.88 28.35
C ALA A 726 -12.09 -27.12 29.07
N GLY A 727 -12.23 -27.14 30.38
CA GLY A 727 -11.73 -28.22 31.24
C GLY A 727 -12.49 -29.52 30.97
N ALA A 728 -11.80 -30.49 30.38
CA ALA A 728 -12.09 -31.90 30.58
C ALA A 728 -11.01 -32.47 31.50
N LYS A 729 -11.40 -32.89 32.70
CA LYS A 729 -10.55 -33.71 33.59
C LYS A 729 -10.07 -34.92 32.79
N ARG A 730 -8.75 -35.04 32.56
CA ARG A 730 -8.10 -36.29 32.20
C ARG A 730 -7.32 -36.76 33.42
N GLU A 731 -7.67 -37.95 33.88
CA GLU A 731 -6.86 -38.74 34.80
C GLU A 731 -5.48 -38.99 34.17
N GLU A 732 -4.45 -38.95 35.01
CA GLU A 732 -3.07 -39.25 34.64
C GLU A 732 -2.94 -40.74 34.30
N GLU A 733 -2.59 -41.06 33.05
CA GLU A 733 -1.95 -42.34 32.70
C GLU A 733 -0.51 -42.09 32.25
N PRO A 734 0.45 -42.93 32.66
CA PRO A 734 1.87 -42.68 32.47
C PRO A 734 2.30 -42.88 31.02
N ALA A 735 3.14 -41.97 30.54
CA ALA A 735 3.83 -42.04 29.27
C ALA A 735 4.85 -43.19 29.26
N ASN A 736 4.63 -44.19 28.39
CA ASN A 736 5.65 -44.92 27.62
C ASN A 736 5.07 -46.20 27.00
N ASP A 737 4.57 -46.16 25.75
CA ASP A 737 4.48 -47.39 24.93
C ASP A 737 4.21 -47.14 23.41
N PHE A 738 4.77 -46.08 22.81
CA PHE A 738 4.63 -45.87 21.34
C PHE A 738 5.91 -46.24 20.58
N ALA A 739 7.08 -45.89 21.13
CA ALA A 739 8.37 -46.25 20.53
C ALA A 739 8.63 -47.77 20.52
N ALA A 740 8.17 -48.50 21.54
CA ALA A 740 8.31 -49.97 21.62
C ALA A 740 7.39 -50.70 20.61
N LYS A 741 6.17 -50.19 20.38
CA LYS A 741 5.25 -50.73 19.36
C LYS A 741 5.74 -50.49 17.93
N LEU A 742 6.42 -49.38 17.68
CA LEU A 742 7.02 -49.09 16.36
C LEU A 742 8.21 -50.02 16.04
N ALA A 743 8.98 -50.41 17.05
CA ALA A 743 10.08 -51.37 16.91
C ALA A 743 9.57 -52.80 16.63
N MET A 744 8.45 -53.21 17.23
CA MET A 744 7.82 -54.51 16.97
C MET A 744 7.21 -54.64 15.56
N LEU A 745 6.74 -53.53 14.96
CA LEU A 745 6.17 -53.54 13.60
C LEU A 745 7.22 -53.63 12.49
N LYS A 746 8.44 -53.08 12.70
CA LYS A 746 9.55 -53.21 11.73
C LYS A 746 10.12 -54.63 11.66
N GLY A 747 9.89 -55.47 12.66
CA GLY A 747 10.32 -56.88 12.65
C GLY A 747 9.37 -57.84 11.91
N LYS A 748 8.17 -57.39 11.52
CA LYS A 748 7.15 -58.21 10.85
C LYS A 748 7.01 -57.98 9.34
N PHE A 749 7.84 -57.11 8.77
CA PHE A 749 7.99 -56.95 7.33
C PHE A 749 9.47 -57.12 6.94
N LYS A 750 9.94 -58.36 7.07
CA LYS A 750 11.09 -58.90 6.34
C LYS A 750 10.70 -60.22 5.72
#